data_AF-A0A970PAX9-F1
#
_entry.id   AF-A0A970PAX9-F1
#
_cell.length_a   1.000
_cell.length_b   1.000
_cell.length_c   1.000
_cell.angle_alpha   90.00
_cell.angle_beta   90.00
_cell.angle_gamma   90.00
#
_symmetry.space_group_name_H-M   'P 1'
#
loop_
_entity.id
_entity.type
_entity.pdbx_description
1 polymer ?
#
loop_
_entity_poly.entity_id
_entity_poly.type
_entity_poly.pdbx_seq_one_letter_code
_entity_poly.pdbx_strand_id
1 'polypeptide(L)'
;MRPLMLLLAVIAAPAFAQEPTLLFHADFDEALDATLAAGDGTATLLRRAENADEVIEQIDYTDGVSGRAVIADERYVSYPGGANINAEAGTVEVWVKPIDWAGDDDLFHVFFTTSKEPGWLILYKYLRTGSDTGISRAMAFYVQGDPGDEGLLKTAVPSTHVQWQPGVWHHVAGTWEKGRAALYLDGAMVAERIGGAAPIGEFSQIMFGQPWGDPGPRTMALDEARVWDAPLSGEAIRASFAAGLSRLAEHSPDQMPRADAIVQALGFPVEDRIAIYVSAAGAAAAPGALSAQLSVVPQGGETPVHQQDLPAFNTARELFAYIPTAEIEPGLYDLNVTIGAPGIEPLHATTQHEVPARPEWWGNDLGKSDAILPPYEPIRTDGLVLSPWGRDYDFTDALILRGLIAHPDPNAQISELASRFHQTRDLLAGPVAVAGSVDGREVRVMGGDTRAASIADEQVLLSSRAEEAGISFETATTFDYDGLAQVSLTIIAPVGAQLRDMRLEIPLHTDQVTLMNFNSVDGNKMTSMAGAVPEGEGVVWENSWLPLIWLGDEYRGLCWFNDRYDGWSGDIMQRGRIQLVREGDVTTLRLNFAPELAADGEPITLNFCLAGTPTRTMPAGWRGLVRDGVVQKPEPRDRIDRALEVPVDFRVWWSSGPGMVEHYAYPSPIHPEEAYREVWNHAEGVSDIQHHYPNNVTAGKPMSRAFYGDWANQCTADLLHRLTLVPPDGGRVDWNTSIVDWWCWEINRMMEWGLDGMYIDDPYIYPSFNDRTGGAVREEDG
;
A
#
# COMPACT_ATOMS: atom_id res chain seq x y z
N MET A 1 10.71 -35.32 -48.71
CA MET A 1 9.31 -35.49 -48.25
C MET A 1 9.25 -34.99 -46.82
N ARG A 2 8.66 -33.82 -46.60
CA ARG A 2 8.44 -33.20 -45.29
C ARG A 2 7.27 -33.91 -44.60
N PRO A 3 7.32 -34.24 -43.29
CA PRO A 3 6.11 -34.37 -42.51
C PRO A 3 5.68 -32.97 -42.07
N LEU A 4 4.46 -32.61 -42.44
CA LEU A 4 3.76 -31.40 -42.03
C LEU A 4 3.31 -31.63 -40.58
N MET A 5 4.04 -31.09 -39.61
CA MET A 5 3.63 -31.09 -38.20
C MET A 5 2.78 -29.82 -38.00
N LEU A 6 1.46 -29.99 -37.96
CA LEU A 6 0.52 -28.93 -37.60
C LEU A 6 0.80 -28.54 -36.15
N LEU A 7 1.42 -27.38 -35.95
CA LEU A 7 1.46 -26.71 -34.66
C LEU A 7 0.04 -26.18 -34.40
N LEU A 8 -0.71 -26.83 -33.50
CA LEU A 8 -1.89 -26.21 -32.90
C LEU A 8 -1.37 -25.09 -31.99
N ALA A 9 -1.35 -23.87 -32.52
CA ALA A 9 -1.31 -22.69 -31.69
C ALA A 9 -2.62 -22.67 -30.89
N VAL A 10 -2.55 -23.05 -29.62
CA VAL A 10 -3.59 -22.67 -28.65
C VAL A 10 -3.42 -21.17 -28.49
N ILE A 11 -4.14 -20.41 -29.30
CA ILE A 11 -4.43 -19.02 -29.00
C ILE A 11 -5.21 -19.08 -27.70
N ALA A 12 -4.55 -18.80 -26.58
CA ALA A 12 -5.25 -18.42 -25.36
C ALA A 12 -5.99 -17.14 -25.73
N ALA A 13 -7.28 -17.27 -26.04
CA ALA A 13 -8.14 -16.12 -26.08
C ALA A 13 -8.07 -15.49 -24.67
N PRO A 14 -7.93 -14.16 -24.55
CA PRO A 14 -8.09 -13.51 -23.26
C PRO A 14 -9.44 -13.98 -22.71
N ALA A 15 -9.45 -14.49 -21.49
CA ALA A 15 -10.69 -14.71 -20.79
C ALA A 15 -11.34 -13.34 -20.66
N PHE A 16 -12.31 -13.03 -21.54
CA PHE A 16 -13.18 -11.89 -21.35
C PHE A 16 -13.76 -12.07 -19.95
N ALA A 17 -13.43 -11.15 -19.03
CA ALA A 17 -14.18 -11.04 -17.79
C ALA A 17 -15.66 -10.95 -18.19
N GLN A 18 -16.44 -11.93 -17.76
CA GLN A 18 -17.85 -12.02 -18.12
C GLN A 18 -18.54 -10.74 -17.63
N GLU A 19 -19.33 -10.09 -18.49
CA GLU A 19 -20.09 -8.90 -18.06
C GLU A 19 -21.01 -9.29 -16.89
N PRO A 20 -21.06 -8.47 -15.81
CA PRO A 20 -21.91 -8.74 -14.67
C PRO A 20 -23.37 -8.96 -15.08
N THR A 21 -23.98 -10.02 -14.57
CA THR A 21 -25.37 -10.39 -14.82
C THR A 21 -26.25 -10.02 -13.64
N LEU A 22 -27.38 -9.37 -13.90
CA LEU A 22 -28.39 -9.07 -12.90
C LEU A 22 -29.10 -10.38 -12.50
N LEU A 23 -28.99 -10.77 -11.23
CA LEU A 23 -29.59 -12.00 -10.68
C LEU A 23 -30.97 -11.76 -10.07
N PHE A 24 -31.19 -10.57 -9.52
CA PHE A 24 -32.41 -10.25 -8.79
C PHE A 24 -32.75 -8.76 -8.93
N HIS A 25 -34.04 -8.46 -9.14
CA HIS A 25 -34.57 -7.11 -9.13
C HIS A 25 -35.99 -7.11 -8.56
N ALA A 26 -36.20 -6.37 -7.47
CA ALA A 26 -37.52 -6.01 -6.97
C ALA A 26 -37.67 -4.49 -7.09
N ASP A 27 -38.52 -4.04 -8.02
CA ASP A 27 -38.82 -2.62 -8.26
C ASP A 27 -39.93 -2.07 -7.37
N PHE A 28 -40.72 -2.93 -6.74
CA PHE A 28 -41.85 -2.57 -5.86
C PHE A 28 -42.98 -1.74 -6.52
N ASP A 29 -42.98 -1.64 -7.85
CA ASP A 29 -43.90 -0.77 -8.58
C ASP A 29 -45.34 -1.32 -8.59
N GLU A 30 -45.50 -2.61 -8.84
CA GLU A 30 -46.81 -3.27 -8.94
C GLU A 30 -47.06 -4.27 -7.80
N ALA A 31 -46.03 -5.03 -7.43
CA ALA A 31 -46.10 -6.12 -6.45
C ALA A 31 -44.80 -6.24 -5.64
N LEU A 32 -44.81 -7.09 -4.60
CA LEU A 32 -43.61 -7.39 -3.81
C LEU A 32 -42.73 -8.46 -4.46
N ASP A 33 -43.30 -9.36 -5.27
CA ASP A 33 -42.50 -10.37 -5.97
C ASP A 33 -41.48 -9.70 -6.89
N ALA A 34 -40.30 -10.29 -6.98
CA ALA A 34 -39.23 -9.76 -7.80
C ALA A 34 -39.63 -9.75 -9.28
N THR A 35 -39.42 -8.63 -9.96
CA THR A 35 -39.68 -8.49 -11.40
C THR A 35 -38.62 -9.20 -12.25
N LEU A 36 -37.45 -9.46 -11.67
CA LEU A 36 -36.45 -10.39 -12.19
C LEU A 36 -35.87 -11.23 -11.04
N ALA A 37 -35.78 -12.55 -11.24
CA ALA A 37 -35.12 -13.46 -10.32
C ALA A 37 -34.49 -14.62 -11.11
N ALA A 38 -33.22 -14.91 -10.83
CA ALA A 38 -32.53 -16.09 -11.34
C ALA A 38 -32.96 -17.37 -10.61
N GLY A 39 -33.44 -17.25 -9.38
CA GLY A 39 -34.08 -18.29 -8.57
C GLY A 39 -35.58 -18.02 -8.35
N ASP A 40 -36.06 -18.32 -7.15
CA ASP A 40 -37.45 -18.02 -6.75
C ASP A 40 -37.56 -16.54 -6.33
N GLY A 41 -38.39 -15.79 -7.05
CA GLY A 41 -38.62 -14.36 -6.81
C GLY A 41 -39.78 -14.05 -5.86
N THR A 42 -40.41 -15.07 -5.25
CA THR A 42 -41.60 -14.87 -4.40
C THR A 42 -41.24 -14.15 -3.11
N ALA A 43 -41.93 -13.05 -2.83
CA ALA A 43 -41.74 -12.28 -1.61
C ALA A 43 -42.44 -12.93 -0.42
N THR A 44 -41.77 -12.97 0.72
CA THR A 44 -42.39 -13.19 2.02
C THR A 44 -42.35 -11.90 2.81
N LEU A 45 -43.52 -11.36 3.14
CA LEU A 45 -43.63 -10.17 3.98
C LEU A 45 -43.64 -10.57 5.46
N LEU A 46 -42.73 -9.96 6.22
CA LEU A 46 -42.49 -10.29 7.61
C LEU A 46 -42.64 -9.05 8.49
N ARG A 47 -43.11 -9.25 9.73
CA ARG A 47 -43.11 -8.25 10.78
C ARG A 47 -42.29 -8.75 11.97
N ARG A 48 -41.36 -7.93 12.44
CA ARG A 48 -40.62 -8.19 13.68
C ARG A 48 -41.56 -8.09 14.88
N ALA A 49 -41.59 -9.16 15.66
CA ALA A 49 -42.28 -9.21 16.95
C ALA A 49 -41.32 -9.69 18.05
N GLU A 50 -41.73 -9.56 19.31
CA GLU A 50 -40.87 -9.76 20.49
C GLU A 50 -40.21 -11.15 20.58
N ASN A 51 -40.83 -12.19 20.02
CA ASN A 51 -40.38 -13.58 20.13
C ASN A 51 -39.91 -14.23 18.81
N ALA A 52 -40.52 -13.85 17.68
CA ALA A 52 -40.19 -14.38 16.35
C ALA A 52 -40.82 -13.48 15.27
N ASP A 53 -40.30 -13.56 14.05
CA ASP A 53 -40.87 -12.84 12.91
C ASP A 53 -42.20 -13.48 12.47
N GLU A 54 -43.21 -12.65 12.22
CA GLU A 54 -44.56 -13.07 11.83
C GLU A 54 -44.78 -12.80 10.34
N VAL A 55 -45.31 -13.79 9.60
CA VAL A 55 -45.75 -13.58 8.21
C VAL A 55 -47.03 -12.75 8.21
N ILE A 56 -47.05 -11.70 7.40
CA ILE A 56 -48.18 -10.77 7.27
C ILE A 56 -48.55 -10.55 5.78
N GLU A 57 -49.70 -9.93 5.51
CA GLU A 57 -50.25 -9.81 4.14
C GLU A 57 -50.14 -8.40 3.53
N GLN A 58 -49.83 -7.36 4.33
CA GLN A 58 -49.88 -5.96 3.87
C GLN A 58 -48.70 -5.12 4.37
N ILE A 59 -48.10 -4.36 3.46
CA ILE A 59 -47.08 -3.34 3.70
C ILE A 59 -47.54 -2.03 3.06
N ASP A 60 -47.09 -0.90 3.63
CA ASP A 60 -47.43 0.42 3.11
C ASP A 60 -46.51 0.80 1.95
N TYR A 61 -46.97 1.73 1.11
CA TYR A 61 -46.23 2.23 -0.05
C TYR A 61 -46.19 3.77 -0.06
N THR A 62 -45.18 4.32 -0.72
CA THR A 62 -45.03 5.75 -1.04
C THR A 62 -44.57 5.93 -2.49
N ASP A 63 -44.56 7.16 -2.99
CA ASP A 63 -43.91 7.48 -4.26
C ASP A 63 -42.41 7.14 -4.21
N GLY A 64 -41.96 6.36 -5.19
CA GLY A 64 -40.60 5.84 -5.33
C GLY A 64 -39.65 6.75 -6.12
N VAL A 65 -38.44 6.24 -6.37
CA VAL A 65 -37.47 6.73 -7.37
C VAL A 65 -37.93 6.34 -8.78
N SER A 66 -38.56 5.17 -8.89
CA SER A 66 -39.43 4.78 -10.01
C SER A 66 -40.77 4.39 -9.40
N GLY A 67 -41.88 4.82 -9.99
CA GLY A 67 -43.24 4.48 -9.56
C GLY A 67 -43.47 4.48 -8.04
N ARG A 68 -43.50 3.29 -7.40
CA ARG A 68 -43.79 3.12 -5.96
C ARG A 68 -42.65 2.43 -5.21
N ALA A 69 -42.46 2.86 -3.96
CA ALA A 69 -41.54 2.27 -3.01
C ALA A 69 -42.27 1.64 -1.82
N VAL A 70 -41.70 0.59 -1.22
CA VAL A 70 -42.22 -0.02 0.01
C VAL A 70 -41.77 0.76 1.25
N ILE A 71 -42.65 0.88 2.25
CA ILE A 71 -42.30 1.44 3.55
C ILE A 71 -41.89 0.30 4.49
N ALA A 72 -40.60 0.27 4.83
CA ALA A 72 -40.04 -0.59 5.86
C ALA A 72 -40.03 0.11 7.21
N ASP A 73 -40.46 -0.61 8.25
CA ASP A 73 -40.49 -0.15 9.64
C ASP A 73 -40.22 -1.33 10.58
N GLU A 74 -41.22 -1.83 11.31
CA GLU A 74 -41.19 -3.18 11.88
C GLU A 74 -41.48 -4.26 10.82
N ARG A 75 -41.92 -3.86 9.62
CA ARG A 75 -42.21 -4.71 8.47
C ARG A 75 -41.07 -4.67 7.47
N TYR A 76 -40.76 -5.81 6.88
CA TYR A 76 -39.68 -5.98 5.93
C TYR A 76 -39.97 -7.11 4.95
N VAL A 77 -39.25 -7.14 3.82
CA VAL A 77 -39.47 -8.11 2.75
C VAL A 77 -38.31 -9.10 2.68
N SER A 78 -38.61 -10.38 2.56
CA SER A 78 -37.64 -11.48 2.46
C SER A 78 -37.86 -12.28 1.18
N TYR A 79 -36.77 -12.71 0.55
CA TYR A 79 -36.78 -13.57 -0.63
C TYR A 79 -35.83 -14.75 -0.44
N PRO A 80 -36.09 -15.89 -1.09
CA PRO A 80 -35.11 -16.96 -1.19
C PRO A 80 -33.78 -16.44 -1.74
N GLY A 81 -32.67 -16.84 -1.12
CA GLY A 81 -31.32 -16.56 -1.63
C GLY A 81 -31.04 -17.40 -2.86
N GLY A 82 -30.54 -18.63 -2.69
CA GLY A 82 -30.33 -19.58 -3.81
C GLY A 82 -29.63 -18.92 -5.00
N ALA A 83 -30.21 -19.06 -6.20
CA ALA A 83 -29.65 -18.46 -7.42
C ALA A 83 -29.81 -16.93 -7.53
N ASN A 84 -30.52 -16.26 -6.60
CA ASN A 84 -30.70 -14.80 -6.61
C ASN A 84 -29.48 -14.03 -6.08
N ILE A 85 -28.48 -14.71 -5.51
CA ILE A 85 -27.26 -14.10 -5.00
C ILE A 85 -26.07 -15.06 -5.12
N ASN A 86 -24.94 -14.56 -5.62
CA ASN A 86 -23.67 -15.28 -5.60
C ASN A 86 -22.93 -15.00 -4.28
N ALA A 87 -22.56 -16.04 -3.53
CA ALA A 87 -21.90 -15.85 -2.24
C ALA A 87 -20.47 -15.30 -2.37
N GLU A 88 -19.74 -15.72 -3.41
CA GLU A 88 -18.29 -15.49 -3.52
C GLU A 88 -17.94 -14.10 -4.07
N ALA A 89 -18.80 -13.54 -4.91
CA ALA A 89 -18.64 -12.20 -5.45
C ALA A 89 -19.99 -11.61 -5.87
N GLY A 90 -20.14 -10.29 -5.85
CA GLY A 90 -21.38 -9.65 -6.26
C GLY A 90 -21.49 -8.18 -5.95
N THR A 91 -22.64 -7.62 -6.31
CA THR A 91 -23.07 -6.26 -5.95
C THR A 91 -24.52 -6.27 -5.47
N VAL A 92 -24.81 -5.57 -4.39
CA VAL A 92 -26.18 -5.24 -3.99
C VAL A 92 -26.39 -3.74 -4.11
N GLU A 93 -27.52 -3.32 -4.68
CA GLU A 93 -27.92 -1.91 -4.83
C GLU A 93 -29.35 -1.73 -4.31
N VAL A 94 -29.63 -0.61 -3.63
CA VAL A 94 -30.98 -0.26 -3.17
C VAL A 94 -31.09 1.26 -2.99
N TRP A 95 -32.24 1.83 -3.33
CA TRP A 95 -32.58 3.22 -2.96
C TRP A 95 -33.27 3.25 -1.61
N VAL A 96 -32.86 4.18 -0.75
CA VAL A 96 -33.32 4.32 0.63
C VAL A 96 -33.72 5.76 0.88
N LYS A 97 -34.93 5.99 1.41
CA LYS A 97 -35.36 7.31 1.90
C LYS A 97 -35.68 7.22 3.38
N PRO A 98 -34.85 7.78 4.28
CA PRO A 98 -35.20 7.94 5.68
C PRO A 98 -36.48 8.77 5.81
N ILE A 99 -37.45 8.35 6.64
CA ILE A 99 -38.72 9.10 6.81
C ILE A 99 -38.71 9.88 8.13
N ASP A 100 -38.32 9.23 9.23
CA ASP A 100 -38.37 9.80 10.59
C ASP A 100 -37.02 9.78 11.31
N TRP A 101 -35.94 9.50 10.60
CA TRP A 101 -34.58 9.40 11.13
C TRP A 101 -33.54 10.08 10.23
N ALA A 102 -32.39 10.44 10.82
CA ALA A 102 -31.28 11.11 10.15
C ALA A 102 -30.01 10.24 10.19
N GLY A 103 -29.09 10.48 9.26
CA GLY A 103 -27.87 9.67 9.12
C GLY A 103 -26.98 9.61 10.37
N ASP A 104 -27.05 10.64 11.22
CA ASP A 104 -26.23 10.81 12.42
C ASP A 104 -26.97 10.42 13.73
N ASP A 105 -28.09 9.70 13.66
CA ASP A 105 -28.82 9.29 14.85
C ASP A 105 -28.08 8.21 15.69
N ASP A 106 -28.71 7.69 16.75
CA ASP A 106 -28.10 6.70 17.65
C ASP A 106 -28.51 5.25 17.35
N LEU A 107 -29.41 5.03 16.39
CA LEU A 107 -30.09 3.75 16.15
C LEU A 107 -29.44 2.94 15.02
N PHE A 108 -29.88 1.70 14.87
CA PHE A 108 -29.40 0.77 13.84
C PHE A 108 -30.44 0.67 12.72
N HIS A 109 -30.02 0.87 11.46
CA HIS A 109 -30.92 0.79 10.30
C HIS A 109 -30.35 -0.19 9.28
N VAL A 110 -31.03 -1.30 9.00
CA VAL A 110 -30.60 -2.30 8.00
C VAL A 110 -31.33 -2.02 6.69
N PHE A 111 -30.58 -1.84 5.60
CA PHE A 111 -31.16 -1.70 4.27
C PHE A 111 -31.24 -3.06 3.58
N PHE A 112 -30.17 -3.86 3.71
CA PHE A 112 -30.07 -5.21 3.17
C PHE A 112 -29.30 -6.13 4.11
N THR A 113 -29.72 -7.39 4.20
CA THR A 113 -28.97 -8.46 4.87
C THR A 113 -29.24 -9.82 4.23
N THR A 114 -28.26 -10.70 4.26
CA THR A 114 -28.44 -12.14 3.96
C THR A 114 -28.76 -12.94 5.22
N SER A 115 -29.13 -14.21 5.06
CA SER A 115 -28.98 -15.22 6.11
C SER A 115 -27.51 -15.36 6.54
N LYS A 116 -27.26 -15.65 7.82
CA LYS A 116 -25.89 -15.69 8.40
C LYS A 116 -25.02 -16.90 7.97
N GLU A 117 -25.60 -17.91 7.35
CA GLU A 117 -24.86 -19.03 6.76
C GLU A 117 -24.99 -18.92 5.24
N PRO A 118 -23.90 -19.14 4.46
CA PRO A 118 -22.56 -19.59 4.86
C PRO A 118 -21.61 -18.45 5.29
N GLY A 119 -22.11 -17.24 5.38
CA GLY A 119 -21.38 -16.04 5.76
C GLY A 119 -22.39 -14.93 6.04
N TRP A 120 -21.97 -13.68 6.04
CA TRP A 120 -22.92 -12.60 6.33
C TRP A 120 -22.60 -11.34 5.54
N LEU A 121 -23.58 -10.89 4.76
CA LEU A 121 -23.55 -9.61 4.07
C LEU A 121 -24.60 -8.71 4.71
N ILE A 122 -24.19 -7.49 5.08
CA ILE A 122 -25.09 -6.51 5.71
C ILE A 122 -24.75 -5.13 5.16
N LEU A 123 -25.76 -4.42 4.68
CA LEU A 123 -25.68 -3.03 4.28
C LEU A 123 -26.55 -2.19 5.22
N TYR A 124 -25.94 -1.34 6.03
CA TYR A 124 -26.61 -0.74 7.19
C TYR A 124 -26.00 0.59 7.66
N LYS A 125 -26.77 1.27 8.51
CA LYS A 125 -26.35 2.34 9.43
C LYS A 125 -26.12 1.76 10.82
N TYR A 126 -24.94 1.94 11.40
CA TYR A 126 -24.63 1.42 12.73
C TYR A 126 -25.12 2.32 13.86
N LEU A 127 -25.43 1.72 15.00
CA LEU A 127 -25.77 2.43 16.23
C LEU A 127 -24.59 3.24 16.79
N ARG A 128 -24.89 4.12 17.76
CA ARG A 128 -23.85 4.81 18.53
C ARG A 128 -23.14 3.85 19.47
N THR A 129 -21.81 3.83 19.45
CA THR A 129 -21.01 3.09 20.43
C THR A 129 -20.43 4.02 21.50
N GLY A 130 -20.23 3.49 22.72
CA GLY A 130 -19.68 4.25 23.85
C GLY A 130 -18.15 4.33 23.89
N SER A 131 -17.47 3.63 22.96
CA SER A 131 -16.01 3.61 22.79
C SER A 131 -15.70 3.81 21.32
N ASP A 132 -14.51 4.30 20.99
CA ASP A 132 -14.11 4.53 19.59
C ASP A 132 -13.87 3.19 18.88
N THR A 133 -14.95 2.64 18.31
CA THR A 133 -14.93 1.39 17.54
C THR A 133 -14.65 1.62 16.06
N GLY A 134 -14.39 2.86 15.62
CA GLY A 134 -14.19 3.22 14.21
C GLY A 134 -15.43 3.08 13.31
N ILE A 135 -16.59 2.68 13.85
CA ILE A 135 -17.86 2.48 13.11
C ILE A 135 -19.07 3.12 13.80
N SER A 136 -18.87 3.88 14.88
CA SER A 136 -19.98 4.54 15.60
C SER A 136 -20.75 5.45 14.64
N ARG A 137 -22.06 5.24 14.52
CA ARG A 137 -22.95 6.01 13.61
C ARG A 137 -22.54 6.00 12.13
N ALA A 138 -21.72 5.04 11.70
CA ALA A 138 -21.28 4.96 10.32
C ALA A 138 -22.32 4.26 9.43
N MET A 139 -22.38 4.63 8.14
CA MET A 139 -22.84 3.68 7.12
C MET A 139 -21.77 2.61 6.95
N ALA A 140 -22.14 1.36 6.80
CA ALA A 140 -21.18 0.29 6.59
C ALA A 140 -21.74 -0.80 5.69
N PHE A 141 -20.83 -1.36 4.90
CA PHE A 141 -21.00 -2.68 4.31
C PHE A 141 -20.16 -3.69 5.09
N TYR A 142 -20.81 -4.70 5.66
CA TYR A 142 -20.15 -5.76 6.40
C TYR A 142 -20.15 -7.05 5.59
N VAL A 143 -18.96 -7.63 5.47
CA VAL A 143 -18.71 -8.88 4.76
C VAL A 143 -18.02 -9.84 5.71
N GLN A 144 -18.65 -11.00 5.90
CA GLN A 144 -18.11 -12.12 6.67
C GLN A 144 -18.15 -13.38 5.82
N GLY A 145 -17.00 -14.01 5.63
CA GLY A 145 -16.86 -15.25 4.86
C GLY A 145 -16.06 -16.33 5.58
N ASP A 146 -15.69 -17.37 4.83
CA ASP A 146 -14.78 -18.43 5.29
C ASP A 146 -13.35 -17.89 5.35
N PRO A 147 -12.69 -17.87 6.53
CA PRO A 147 -11.33 -17.36 6.67
C PRO A 147 -10.28 -18.10 5.82
N GLY A 148 -10.56 -19.34 5.39
CA GLY A 148 -9.62 -20.20 4.66
C GLY A 148 -8.32 -20.48 5.44
N ASP A 149 -7.35 -21.14 4.79
CA ASP A 149 -6.02 -21.41 5.37
C ASP A 149 -5.18 -20.12 5.55
N GLU A 150 -5.55 -19.04 4.86
CA GLU A 150 -4.90 -17.73 4.89
C GLU A 150 -5.29 -16.88 6.12
N GLY A 151 -6.27 -17.32 6.93
CA GLY A 151 -6.66 -16.65 8.18
C GLY A 151 -7.34 -15.29 7.99
N LEU A 152 -8.06 -15.09 6.88
CA LEU A 152 -8.69 -13.82 6.51
C LEU A 152 -9.77 -13.40 7.53
N LEU A 153 -9.78 -12.12 7.92
CA LEU A 153 -10.71 -11.59 8.92
C LEU A 153 -12.03 -11.11 8.28
N LYS A 154 -13.06 -10.97 9.13
CA LYS A 154 -14.30 -10.24 8.79
C LYS A 154 -14.00 -8.77 8.50
N THR A 155 -14.70 -8.20 7.53
CA THR A 155 -14.44 -6.85 7.03
C THR A 155 -15.67 -5.97 7.20
N ALA A 156 -15.51 -4.84 7.89
CA ALA A 156 -16.45 -3.74 7.87
C ALA A 156 -15.86 -2.62 7.01
N VAL A 157 -16.67 -2.09 6.09
CA VAL A 157 -16.31 -1.00 5.17
C VAL A 157 -17.11 0.24 5.56
N PRO A 158 -16.68 1.02 6.58
CA PRO A 158 -17.46 2.11 7.13
C PRO A 158 -17.21 3.46 6.44
N SER A 159 -18.25 4.29 6.37
CA SER A 159 -18.19 5.74 6.14
C SER A 159 -18.79 6.47 7.34
N THR A 160 -17.96 7.26 8.03
CA THR A 160 -18.33 8.03 9.24
C THR A 160 -18.87 9.42 8.93
N HIS A 161 -18.88 9.85 7.67
CA HIS A 161 -19.32 11.18 7.24
C HIS A 161 -20.63 11.06 6.45
N VAL A 162 -21.74 10.80 7.15
CA VAL A 162 -23.04 10.61 6.50
C VAL A 162 -24.08 11.54 7.11
N GLN A 163 -24.43 12.58 6.38
CA GLN A 163 -25.41 13.61 6.78
C GLN A 163 -26.72 13.44 6.02
N TRP A 164 -27.32 12.24 6.10
CA TRP A 164 -28.62 11.98 5.49
C TRP A 164 -29.73 12.74 6.21
N GLN A 165 -30.61 13.35 5.43
CA GLN A 165 -31.77 14.07 5.92
C GLN A 165 -33.05 13.24 5.71
N PRO A 166 -34.01 13.29 6.65
CA PRO A 166 -35.34 12.74 6.42
C PRO A 166 -35.97 13.32 5.15
N GLY A 167 -36.61 12.46 4.35
CA GLY A 167 -37.33 12.83 3.14
C GLY A 167 -36.50 12.83 1.85
N VAL A 168 -35.19 12.61 1.94
CA VAL A 168 -34.29 12.57 0.78
C VAL A 168 -33.96 11.13 0.39
N TRP A 169 -34.05 10.83 -0.91
CA TRP A 169 -33.68 9.53 -1.47
C TRP A 169 -32.18 9.41 -1.60
N HIS A 170 -31.60 8.29 -1.19
CA HIS A 170 -30.19 7.98 -1.34
C HIS A 170 -30.00 6.62 -2.00
N HIS A 171 -28.99 6.49 -2.86
CA HIS A 171 -28.61 5.21 -3.45
C HIS A 171 -27.50 4.58 -2.62
N VAL A 172 -27.64 3.31 -2.26
CA VAL A 172 -26.62 2.59 -1.50
C VAL A 172 -26.25 1.33 -2.25
N ALA A 173 -24.95 1.09 -2.41
CA ALA A 173 -24.46 -0.16 -2.97
C ALA A 173 -23.28 -0.74 -2.18
N GLY A 174 -23.18 -2.07 -2.15
CA GLY A 174 -22.05 -2.80 -1.60
C GLY A 174 -21.52 -3.80 -2.62
N THR A 175 -20.21 -3.79 -2.88
CA THR A 175 -19.54 -4.80 -3.71
C THR A 175 -18.65 -5.68 -2.85
N TRP A 176 -18.59 -6.98 -3.17
CA TRP A 176 -17.71 -7.93 -2.50
C TRP A 176 -17.12 -8.93 -3.49
N GLU A 177 -15.90 -9.34 -3.19
CA GLU A 177 -15.20 -10.49 -3.76
C GLU A 177 -14.12 -10.94 -2.76
N LYS A 178 -13.46 -12.09 -3.01
CA LYS A 178 -12.34 -12.51 -2.16
C LYS A 178 -11.26 -11.43 -2.14
N GLY A 179 -10.93 -10.93 -0.95
CA GLY A 179 -9.87 -9.93 -0.75
C GLY A 179 -10.27 -8.48 -1.02
N ARG A 180 -11.52 -8.17 -1.39
CA ARG A 180 -11.95 -6.79 -1.63
C ARG A 180 -13.43 -6.58 -1.31
N ALA A 181 -13.73 -5.47 -0.63
CA ALA A 181 -15.10 -5.00 -0.45
C ALA A 181 -15.16 -3.47 -0.50
N ALA A 182 -16.21 -2.92 -1.11
CA ALA A 182 -16.43 -1.49 -1.20
C ALA A 182 -17.87 -1.10 -0.88
N LEU A 183 -18.04 0.08 -0.29
CA LEU A 183 -19.32 0.71 0.01
C LEU A 183 -19.47 1.94 -0.89
N TYR A 184 -20.64 2.08 -1.51
CA TYR A 184 -21.00 3.20 -2.35
C TYR A 184 -22.24 3.90 -1.78
N LEU A 185 -22.20 5.23 -1.69
CA LEU A 185 -23.34 6.08 -1.37
C LEU A 185 -23.53 7.08 -2.50
N ASP A 186 -24.76 7.21 -2.98
CA ASP A 186 -25.16 8.12 -4.05
C ASP A 186 -24.26 7.99 -5.27
N GLY A 187 -23.89 6.77 -5.65
CA GLY A 187 -23.01 6.46 -6.79
C GLY A 187 -21.51 6.64 -6.53
N ALA A 188 -21.11 7.26 -5.43
CA ALA A 188 -19.71 7.45 -5.05
C ALA A 188 -19.26 6.30 -4.13
N MET A 189 -18.13 5.65 -4.42
CA MET A 189 -17.44 4.76 -3.46
C MET A 189 -17.03 5.57 -2.22
N VAL A 190 -17.64 5.37 -1.07
CA VAL A 190 -17.29 6.13 0.14
C VAL A 190 -16.26 5.44 1.02
N ALA A 191 -16.06 4.13 0.82
CA ALA A 191 -15.07 3.36 1.54
C ALA A 191 -14.71 2.08 0.79
N GLU A 192 -13.46 1.65 0.95
CA GLU A 192 -12.95 0.39 0.46
C GLU A 192 -12.10 -0.28 1.55
N ARG A 193 -12.10 -1.61 1.53
CA ARG A 193 -11.17 -2.44 2.29
C ARG A 193 -10.60 -3.53 1.39
N ILE A 194 -9.28 -3.62 1.42
CA ILE A 194 -8.51 -4.70 0.80
C ILE A 194 -8.13 -5.68 1.92
N GLY A 195 -8.21 -6.97 1.61
CA GLY A 195 -8.14 -8.06 2.58
C GLY A 195 -9.51 -8.39 3.19
N GLY A 196 -9.76 -9.68 3.40
CA GLY A 196 -11.00 -10.19 3.98
C GLY A 196 -11.58 -11.38 3.23
N ALA A 197 -12.29 -12.22 3.97
CA ALA A 197 -12.94 -13.41 3.43
C ALA A 197 -14.27 -13.07 2.72
N ALA A 198 -14.52 -13.70 1.57
CA ALA A 198 -15.84 -13.75 0.95
C ALA A 198 -16.61 -15.00 1.42
N PRO A 199 -17.95 -14.95 1.55
CA PRO A 199 -18.77 -16.12 1.81
C PRO A 199 -18.59 -17.21 0.73
N ILE A 200 -18.66 -18.49 1.11
CA ILE A 200 -18.61 -19.63 0.17
C ILE A 200 -19.80 -20.55 0.43
N GLY A 201 -20.63 -20.78 -0.59
CA GLY A 201 -21.84 -21.62 -0.49
C GLY A 201 -23.11 -20.88 -0.92
N GLU A 202 -24.26 -21.25 -0.36
CA GLU A 202 -25.56 -20.68 -0.76
C GLU A 202 -26.28 -20.03 0.41
N PHE A 203 -26.64 -18.75 0.26
CA PHE A 203 -27.51 -18.06 1.20
C PHE A 203 -28.94 -18.61 1.10
N SER A 204 -29.58 -18.83 2.25
CA SER A 204 -30.97 -19.29 2.26
C SER A 204 -31.95 -18.14 2.01
N GLN A 205 -31.63 -16.92 2.44
CA GLN A 205 -32.49 -15.73 2.31
C GLN A 205 -31.69 -14.47 2.02
N ILE A 206 -32.30 -13.56 1.27
CA ILE A 206 -31.95 -12.14 1.18
C ILE A 206 -33.13 -11.30 1.70
N MET A 207 -32.85 -10.25 2.46
CA MET A 207 -33.86 -9.46 3.16
C MET A 207 -33.58 -7.98 3.02
N PHE A 208 -34.64 -7.19 2.80
CA PHE A 208 -34.58 -5.74 2.67
C PHE A 208 -35.40 -5.06 3.77
N GLY A 209 -34.77 -4.14 4.51
CA GLY A 209 -35.41 -3.35 5.57
C GLY A 209 -35.58 -4.04 6.93
N GLN A 210 -34.85 -5.13 7.22
CA GLN A 210 -35.06 -5.91 8.44
C GLN A 210 -34.74 -5.10 9.73
N PRO A 211 -35.68 -4.89 10.65
CA PRO A 211 -35.45 -4.05 11.83
C PRO A 211 -34.60 -4.75 12.89
N TRP A 212 -33.49 -4.12 13.27
CA TRP A 212 -32.55 -4.54 14.32
C TRP A 212 -32.34 -3.42 15.36
N GLY A 213 -31.77 -3.78 16.50
CA GLY A 213 -31.41 -2.82 17.56
C GLY A 213 -32.59 -2.34 18.41
N ASP A 214 -32.33 -1.32 19.22
CA ASP A 214 -33.30 -0.79 20.19
C ASP A 214 -34.50 -0.09 19.51
N PRO A 215 -35.72 -0.17 20.10
CA PRO A 215 -36.91 0.51 19.59
C PRO A 215 -36.70 2.01 19.36
N GLY A 216 -37.26 2.57 18.28
CA GLY A 216 -37.19 4.00 17.98
C GLY A 216 -37.55 4.33 16.53
N PRO A 217 -37.46 5.61 16.11
CA PRO A 217 -37.66 6.04 14.73
C PRO A 217 -36.79 5.22 13.77
N ARG A 218 -37.40 4.60 12.77
CA ARG A 218 -36.74 3.65 11.85
C ARG A 218 -37.46 3.52 10.52
N THR A 219 -38.50 4.31 10.30
CA THR A 219 -39.30 4.21 9.09
C THR A 219 -38.47 4.69 7.90
N MET A 220 -38.40 3.88 6.86
CA MET A 220 -37.72 4.20 5.61
C MET A 220 -38.53 3.70 4.42
N ALA A 221 -38.41 4.37 3.28
CA ALA A 221 -38.85 3.81 2.01
C ALA A 221 -37.68 3.10 1.33
N LEU A 222 -37.95 1.95 0.71
CA LEU A 222 -36.98 1.19 -0.08
C LEU A 222 -37.50 1.02 -1.51
N ASP A 223 -36.61 1.22 -2.47
CA ASP A 223 -36.94 1.12 -3.89
C ASP A 223 -35.80 0.48 -4.71
N GLU A 224 -36.14 -0.10 -5.86
CA GLU A 224 -35.18 -0.55 -6.88
C GLU A 224 -34.07 -1.48 -6.34
N ALA A 225 -34.46 -2.49 -5.57
CA ALA A 225 -33.55 -3.44 -4.95
C ALA A 225 -32.96 -4.41 -5.99
N ARG A 226 -31.63 -4.41 -6.19
CA ARG A 226 -30.94 -5.20 -7.21
C ARG A 226 -29.77 -6.01 -6.64
N VAL A 227 -29.55 -7.20 -7.18
CA VAL A 227 -28.39 -8.05 -6.87
C VAL A 227 -27.74 -8.54 -8.17
N TRP A 228 -26.43 -8.37 -8.29
CA TRP A 228 -25.59 -8.76 -9.42
C TRP A 228 -24.63 -9.88 -9.03
N ASP A 229 -24.25 -10.72 -9.99
CA ASP A 229 -23.38 -11.89 -9.79
C ASP A 229 -21.89 -11.56 -9.63
N ALA A 230 -21.49 -10.31 -9.87
CA ALA A 230 -20.11 -9.83 -9.81
C ALA A 230 -20.02 -8.40 -9.23
N PRO A 231 -18.83 -7.96 -8.78
CA PRO A 231 -18.57 -6.57 -8.39
C PRO A 231 -18.75 -5.65 -9.60
N LEU A 232 -19.69 -4.72 -9.51
CA LEU A 232 -19.86 -3.69 -10.52
C LEU A 232 -18.70 -2.68 -10.44
N SER A 233 -18.31 -2.16 -11.60
CA SER A 233 -17.39 -1.04 -11.65
C SER A 233 -18.03 0.21 -11.03
N GLY A 234 -17.21 1.11 -10.49
CA GLY A 234 -17.73 2.40 -10.01
C GLY A 234 -18.46 3.19 -11.10
N GLU A 235 -18.13 3.00 -12.38
CA GLU A 235 -18.87 3.60 -13.50
C GLU A 235 -20.28 3.02 -13.64
N ALA A 236 -20.44 1.70 -13.52
CA ALA A 236 -21.75 1.05 -13.59
C ALA A 236 -22.64 1.47 -12.42
N ILE A 237 -22.11 1.52 -11.19
CA ILE A 237 -22.86 1.99 -10.01
C ILE A 237 -23.24 3.47 -10.14
N ARG A 238 -22.35 4.32 -10.68
CA ARG A 238 -22.68 5.71 -11.01
C ARG A 238 -23.76 5.82 -12.09
N ALA A 239 -23.76 4.93 -13.08
CA ALA A 239 -24.80 4.90 -14.10
C ALA A 239 -26.17 4.48 -13.51
N SER A 240 -26.21 3.45 -12.66
CA SER A 240 -27.41 3.06 -11.89
C SER A 240 -27.97 4.24 -11.08
N PHE A 241 -27.10 4.93 -10.36
CA PHE A 241 -27.46 6.11 -9.58
C PHE A 241 -27.97 7.27 -10.46
N ALA A 242 -27.26 7.61 -11.54
CA ALA A 242 -27.65 8.70 -12.44
C ALA A 242 -28.98 8.44 -13.16
N ALA A 243 -29.29 7.18 -13.45
CA ALA A 243 -30.59 6.79 -13.99
C ALA A 243 -31.72 7.05 -12.99
N GLY A 244 -31.54 6.72 -11.70
CA GLY A 244 -32.50 7.03 -10.64
C GLY A 244 -32.64 8.53 -10.37
N LEU A 245 -31.52 9.27 -10.35
CA LEU A 245 -31.56 10.74 -10.26
C LEU A 245 -32.35 11.37 -11.40
N SER A 246 -32.18 10.87 -12.62
CA SER A 246 -32.90 11.41 -13.77
C SER A 246 -34.41 11.22 -13.63
N ARG A 247 -34.87 10.10 -13.05
CA ARG A 247 -36.29 9.87 -12.72
C ARG A 247 -36.77 10.82 -11.62
N LEU A 248 -36.02 10.93 -10.52
CA LEU A 248 -36.35 11.85 -9.43
C LEU A 248 -36.45 13.30 -9.90
N ALA A 249 -35.55 13.75 -10.77
CA ALA A 249 -35.55 15.10 -11.31
C ALA A 249 -36.84 15.40 -12.10
N GLU A 250 -37.49 14.39 -12.70
CA GLU A 250 -38.74 14.56 -13.44
C GLU A 250 -39.96 14.74 -12.53
N HIS A 251 -40.00 14.11 -11.35
CA HIS A 251 -41.22 14.07 -10.53
C HIS A 251 -41.08 14.54 -9.06
N SER A 252 -39.90 14.42 -8.44
CA SER A 252 -39.63 14.76 -7.03
C SER A 252 -38.23 15.39 -6.85
N PRO A 253 -37.91 16.52 -7.52
CA PRO A 253 -36.58 17.13 -7.46
C PRO A 253 -36.18 17.59 -6.05
N ASP A 254 -37.14 17.88 -5.17
CA ASP A 254 -36.92 18.25 -3.77
C ASP A 254 -36.47 17.08 -2.88
N GLN A 255 -36.54 15.84 -3.39
CA GLN A 255 -36.14 14.62 -2.68
C GLN A 255 -34.78 14.07 -3.15
N MET A 256 -34.02 14.82 -3.96
CA MET A 256 -32.74 14.37 -4.52
C MET A 256 -31.58 14.44 -3.51
N PRO A 257 -30.64 13.46 -3.51
CA PRO A 257 -29.54 13.36 -2.55
C PRO A 257 -28.35 14.29 -2.80
N ARG A 258 -28.18 14.79 -4.02
CA ARG A 258 -27.00 15.59 -4.42
C ARG A 258 -27.38 17.03 -4.72
N ALA A 259 -26.44 17.93 -4.42
CA ALA A 259 -26.44 19.27 -4.99
C ALA A 259 -26.41 19.17 -6.52
N ASP A 260 -27.04 20.15 -7.20
CA ASP A 260 -27.13 20.17 -8.67
C ASP A 260 -25.75 20.17 -9.35
N ALA A 261 -24.71 20.68 -8.67
CA ALA A 261 -23.33 20.69 -9.12
C ALA A 261 -22.32 20.50 -7.97
N ILE A 262 -21.23 19.78 -8.24
CA ILE A 262 -20.10 19.54 -7.33
C ILE A 262 -18.80 19.83 -8.07
N VAL A 263 -17.82 20.42 -7.38
CA VAL A 263 -16.43 20.52 -7.84
C VAL A 263 -15.47 20.09 -6.73
N GLN A 264 -14.47 19.28 -7.08
CA GLN A 264 -13.40 18.81 -6.19
C GLN A 264 -12.05 18.99 -6.88
N ALA A 265 -10.98 19.15 -6.10
CA ALA A 265 -9.65 19.44 -6.61
C ALA A 265 -8.54 18.66 -5.87
N LEU A 266 -7.50 18.27 -6.61
CA LEU A 266 -6.30 17.63 -6.10
C LEU A 266 -5.05 18.28 -6.73
N GLY A 267 -4.11 18.69 -5.89
CA GLY A 267 -2.91 19.39 -6.33
C GLY A 267 -1.82 18.42 -6.77
N PHE A 268 -1.14 18.80 -7.86
CA PHE A 268 0.12 18.22 -8.32
C PHE A 268 1.16 19.33 -8.49
N PRO A 269 1.60 20.01 -7.40
CA PRO A 269 2.53 21.12 -7.49
C PRO A 269 3.79 20.82 -8.32
N VAL A 270 4.38 19.63 -8.18
CA VAL A 270 5.60 19.24 -8.92
C VAL A 270 5.39 19.21 -10.42
N GLU A 271 4.16 18.96 -10.85
CA GLU A 271 3.75 18.92 -12.25
C GLU A 271 3.10 20.23 -12.72
N ASP A 272 3.16 21.30 -11.90
CA ASP A 272 2.55 22.61 -12.16
C ASP A 272 1.07 22.51 -12.59
N ARG A 273 0.28 21.68 -11.89
CA ARG A 273 -1.14 21.51 -12.21
C ARG A 273 -2.03 21.15 -11.03
N ILE A 274 -3.32 21.39 -11.19
CA ILE A 274 -4.39 20.91 -10.31
C ILE A 274 -5.30 20.01 -11.15
N ALA A 275 -5.61 18.81 -10.68
CA ALA A 275 -6.71 18.03 -11.22
C ALA A 275 -8.03 18.50 -10.61
N ILE A 276 -9.06 18.67 -11.44
CA ILE A 276 -10.41 18.92 -10.99
C ILE A 276 -11.36 17.84 -11.45
N TYR A 277 -12.29 17.49 -10.57
CA TYR A 277 -13.48 16.71 -10.87
C TYR A 277 -14.69 17.63 -10.80
N VAL A 278 -15.57 17.54 -11.79
CA VAL A 278 -16.84 18.26 -11.80
C VAL A 278 -17.97 17.27 -12.02
N SER A 279 -18.99 17.32 -11.16
CA SER A 279 -20.23 16.57 -11.31
C SER A 279 -21.39 17.53 -11.52
N ALA A 280 -22.19 17.27 -12.55
CA ALA A 280 -23.49 17.88 -12.79
C ALA A 280 -24.58 16.81 -12.72
N ALA A 281 -24.38 15.74 -11.93
CA ALA A 281 -25.29 14.60 -11.87
C ALA A 281 -26.74 15.00 -11.51
N GLY A 282 -26.92 16.04 -10.67
CA GLY A 282 -28.22 16.59 -10.30
C GLY A 282 -28.85 17.51 -11.36
N ALA A 283 -28.11 17.92 -12.40
CA ALA A 283 -28.63 18.81 -13.42
C ALA A 283 -29.75 18.17 -14.24
N ALA A 284 -30.88 18.88 -14.38
CA ALA A 284 -32.04 18.47 -15.17
C ALA A 284 -31.82 18.62 -16.70
N ALA A 285 -30.64 18.23 -17.21
CA ALA A 285 -30.28 18.29 -18.62
C ALA A 285 -29.59 17.00 -19.10
N ALA A 286 -29.69 16.71 -20.40
CA ALA A 286 -28.91 15.63 -20.99
C ALA A 286 -27.40 15.98 -21.01
N PRO A 287 -26.48 15.01 -20.81
CA PRO A 287 -25.05 15.29 -20.74
C PRO A 287 -24.49 16.09 -21.92
N GLY A 288 -24.89 15.76 -23.15
CA GLY A 288 -24.44 16.46 -24.36
C GLY A 288 -24.98 17.88 -24.54
N ALA A 289 -25.92 18.31 -23.69
CA ALA A 289 -26.43 19.68 -23.66
C ALA A 289 -25.74 20.55 -22.59
N LEU A 290 -24.96 19.93 -21.70
CA LEU A 290 -24.21 20.62 -20.66
C LEU A 290 -22.91 21.19 -21.22
N SER A 291 -22.59 22.41 -20.79
CA SER A 291 -21.29 23.05 -21.00
C SER A 291 -20.82 23.59 -19.65
N ALA A 292 -19.51 23.61 -19.42
CA ALA A 292 -18.97 24.14 -18.18
C ALA A 292 -17.75 25.02 -18.45
N GLN A 293 -17.65 26.10 -17.67
CA GLN A 293 -16.52 27.00 -17.67
C GLN A 293 -15.97 27.12 -16.25
N LEU A 294 -14.66 27.05 -16.13
CA LEU A 294 -13.93 27.23 -14.89
C LEU A 294 -13.32 28.63 -14.84
N SER A 295 -13.34 29.22 -13.65
CA SER A 295 -12.57 30.41 -13.31
C SER A 295 -11.85 30.23 -11.98
N VAL A 296 -10.57 30.58 -11.95
CA VAL A 296 -9.71 30.55 -10.77
C VAL A 296 -9.59 31.97 -10.24
N VAL A 297 -10.10 32.22 -9.04
CA VAL A 297 -10.17 33.56 -8.45
C VAL A 297 -9.40 33.57 -7.13
N PRO A 298 -8.48 34.52 -6.89
CA PRO A 298 -7.83 34.64 -5.58
C PRO A 298 -8.88 34.80 -4.49
N GLN A 299 -8.72 34.12 -3.35
CA GLN A 299 -9.71 34.17 -2.27
C GLN A 299 -9.97 35.62 -1.83
N GLY A 300 -11.24 36.04 -1.81
CA GLY A 300 -11.65 37.40 -1.48
C GLY A 300 -11.40 38.44 -2.57
N GLY A 301 -10.89 38.02 -3.73
CA GLY A 301 -10.80 38.82 -4.95
C GLY A 301 -12.04 38.68 -5.83
N GLU A 302 -12.14 39.54 -6.85
CA GLU A 302 -13.26 39.54 -7.82
C GLU A 302 -12.81 39.20 -9.25
N THR A 303 -11.51 39.30 -9.55
CA THR A 303 -10.97 39.10 -10.90
C THR A 303 -10.32 37.73 -11.02
N PRO A 304 -10.72 36.90 -12.00
CA PRO A 304 -10.08 35.61 -12.23
C PRO A 304 -8.67 35.78 -12.78
N VAL A 305 -7.74 34.98 -12.27
CA VAL A 305 -6.35 34.90 -12.77
C VAL A 305 -6.21 33.86 -13.88
N HIS A 306 -7.13 32.90 -13.95
CA HIS A 306 -7.20 31.89 -14.99
C HIS A 306 -8.66 31.55 -15.32
N GLN A 307 -8.94 31.29 -16.59
CA GLN A 307 -10.24 30.82 -17.07
C GLN A 307 -10.05 29.79 -18.17
N GLN A 308 -10.88 28.75 -18.18
CA GLN A 308 -10.87 27.77 -19.25
C GLN A 308 -12.26 27.15 -19.45
N ASP A 309 -12.59 26.82 -20.69
CA ASP A 309 -13.73 25.95 -20.98
C ASP A 309 -13.35 24.51 -20.62
N LEU A 310 -14.29 23.79 -20.01
CA LEU A 310 -14.11 22.41 -19.58
C LEU A 310 -14.53 21.42 -20.68
N PRO A 311 -13.96 20.20 -20.70
CA PRO A 311 -14.34 19.18 -21.66
C PRO A 311 -15.82 18.78 -21.54
N ALA A 312 -16.31 18.02 -22.52
CA ALA A 312 -17.68 17.52 -22.50
C ALA A 312 -17.89 16.57 -21.30
N PHE A 313 -19.08 16.63 -20.71
CA PHE A 313 -19.50 15.69 -19.68
C PHE A 313 -19.72 14.30 -20.26
N ASN A 314 -19.34 13.27 -19.49
CA ASN A 314 -19.64 11.87 -19.81
C ASN A 314 -21.14 11.56 -19.60
N THR A 315 -21.55 10.32 -19.86
CA THR A 315 -22.94 9.85 -19.69
C THR A 315 -23.48 10.02 -18.26
N ALA A 316 -22.61 10.01 -17.25
CA ALA A 316 -22.95 10.26 -15.84
C ALA A 316 -23.02 11.76 -15.48
N ARG A 317 -22.87 12.66 -16.45
CA ARG A 317 -22.75 14.12 -16.25
C ARG A 317 -21.53 14.50 -15.41
N GLU A 318 -20.42 13.82 -15.62
CA GLU A 318 -19.15 14.05 -14.92
C GLU A 318 -18.01 14.34 -15.89
N LEU A 319 -17.00 15.06 -15.43
CA LEU A 319 -15.77 15.29 -16.19
C LEU A 319 -14.55 15.43 -15.25
N PHE A 320 -13.39 15.25 -15.85
CA PHE A 320 -12.10 15.62 -15.28
C PHE A 320 -11.40 16.61 -16.17
N ALA A 321 -10.66 17.53 -15.57
CA ALA A 321 -9.78 18.44 -16.28
C ALA A 321 -8.55 18.77 -15.43
N TYR A 322 -7.52 19.27 -16.09
CA TYR A 322 -6.35 19.85 -15.44
C TYR A 322 -6.37 21.37 -15.57
N ILE A 323 -5.95 22.05 -14.52
CA ILE A 323 -5.67 23.47 -14.48
C ILE A 323 -4.15 23.62 -14.46
N PRO A 324 -3.52 24.31 -15.44
CA PRO A 324 -2.10 24.64 -15.33
C PRO A 324 -1.89 25.70 -14.25
N THR A 325 -0.88 25.51 -13.39
CA THR A 325 -0.55 26.46 -12.31
C THR A 325 0.78 27.18 -12.51
N ALA A 326 1.51 26.91 -13.59
CA ALA A 326 2.83 27.52 -13.85
C ALA A 326 2.80 29.07 -13.92
N GLU A 327 1.68 29.67 -14.31
CA GLU A 327 1.48 31.13 -14.37
C GLU A 327 0.57 31.67 -13.25
N ILE A 328 0.20 30.83 -12.28
CA ILE A 328 -0.65 31.21 -11.14
C ILE A 328 0.25 31.44 -9.92
N GLU A 329 0.22 32.65 -9.37
CA GLU A 329 0.99 32.99 -8.17
C GLU A 329 0.56 32.14 -6.96
N PRO A 330 1.46 31.87 -6.01
CA PRO A 330 1.09 31.17 -4.78
C PRO A 330 -0.04 31.86 -4.00
N GLY A 331 -0.97 31.08 -3.46
CA GLY A 331 -2.09 31.59 -2.68
C GLY A 331 -3.27 30.63 -2.60
N LEU A 332 -4.31 31.05 -1.87
CA LEU A 332 -5.57 30.33 -1.77
C LEU A 332 -6.55 30.86 -2.83
N TYR A 333 -7.15 29.95 -3.58
CA TYR A 333 -8.02 30.26 -4.72
C TYR A 333 -9.38 29.60 -4.59
N ASP A 334 -10.41 30.31 -5.01
CA ASP A 334 -11.74 29.76 -5.27
C ASP A 334 -11.78 29.28 -6.73
N LEU A 335 -12.01 27.97 -6.91
CA LEU A 335 -12.20 27.32 -8.20
C LEU A 335 -13.70 27.30 -8.50
N ASN A 336 -14.16 28.29 -9.25
CA ASN A 336 -15.57 28.48 -9.57
C ASN A 336 -15.91 27.86 -10.92
N VAL A 337 -16.84 26.92 -10.92
CA VAL A 337 -17.37 26.27 -12.11
C VAL A 337 -18.79 26.74 -12.35
N THR A 338 -19.04 27.27 -13.54
CA THR A 338 -20.39 27.59 -14.02
C THR A 338 -20.80 26.57 -15.07
N ILE A 339 -21.93 25.92 -14.87
CA ILE A 339 -22.46 24.85 -15.72
C ILE A 339 -23.75 25.34 -16.34
N GLY A 340 -23.81 25.38 -17.66
CA GLY A 340 -24.96 25.87 -18.41
C GLY A 340 -25.55 24.81 -19.34
N ALA A 341 -26.87 24.88 -19.52
CA ALA A 341 -27.60 24.17 -20.57
C ALA A 341 -28.71 25.08 -21.14
N PRO A 342 -29.14 24.87 -22.40
CA PRO A 342 -30.23 25.66 -22.99
C PRO A 342 -31.52 25.57 -22.16
N GLY A 343 -32.03 26.71 -21.70
CA GLY A 343 -33.33 26.81 -21.02
C GLY A 343 -33.33 26.44 -19.53
N ILE A 344 -32.15 26.21 -18.93
CA ILE A 344 -31.99 25.92 -17.51
C ILE A 344 -31.16 27.05 -16.88
N GLU A 345 -31.47 27.41 -15.63
CA GLU A 345 -30.66 28.35 -14.86
C GLU A 345 -29.24 27.80 -14.68
N PRO A 346 -28.17 28.61 -14.88
CA PRO A 346 -26.81 28.13 -14.70
C PRO A 346 -26.58 27.61 -13.28
N LEU A 347 -25.98 26.43 -13.19
CA LEU A 347 -25.55 25.86 -11.93
C LEU A 347 -24.15 26.37 -11.60
N HIS A 348 -23.89 26.57 -10.31
CA HIS A 348 -22.60 27.04 -9.83
C HIS A 348 -22.07 26.07 -8.78
N ALA A 349 -20.80 25.71 -8.91
CA ALA A 349 -20.08 24.93 -7.91
C ALA A 349 -18.73 25.60 -7.63
N THR A 350 -18.31 25.58 -6.37
CA THR A 350 -17.06 26.19 -5.93
C THR A 350 -16.34 25.26 -4.97
N THR A 351 -15.03 25.16 -5.11
CA THR A 351 -14.14 24.55 -4.13
C THR A 351 -12.92 25.42 -3.92
N GLN A 352 -12.25 25.29 -2.79
CA GLN A 352 -11.04 26.03 -2.49
C GLN A 352 -9.82 25.15 -2.72
N HIS A 353 -8.77 25.72 -3.29
CA HIS A 353 -7.50 25.04 -3.45
C HIS A 353 -6.33 26.00 -3.22
N GLU A 354 -5.31 25.54 -2.49
CA GLU A 354 -4.08 26.29 -2.27
C GLU A 354 -3.08 25.93 -3.37
N VAL A 355 -2.59 26.94 -4.08
CA VAL A 355 -1.37 26.82 -4.89
C VAL A 355 -0.21 27.15 -3.96
N PRO A 356 0.59 26.15 -3.52
CA PRO A 356 1.64 26.39 -2.54
C PRO A 356 2.75 27.25 -3.14
N ALA A 357 3.37 28.09 -2.32
CA ALA A 357 4.64 28.70 -2.71
C ALA A 357 5.69 27.59 -2.85
N ARG A 358 6.62 27.76 -3.79
CA ARG A 358 7.74 26.83 -3.90
C ARG A 358 8.50 26.81 -2.56
N PRO A 359 8.46 25.69 -1.82
CA PRO A 359 9.05 25.60 -0.51
C PRO A 359 10.57 25.44 -0.61
N GLU A 360 11.29 25.85 0.44
CA GLU A 360 12.75 25.84 0.46
C GLU A 360 13.36 24.44 0.32
N TRP A 361 12.61 23.40 0.70
CA TRP A 361 13.07 22.03 0.61
C TRP A 361 13.06 21.51 -0.83
N TRP A 362 12.28 22.07 -1.74
CA TRP A 362 12.04 21.44 -3.04
C TRP A 362 13.22 21.61 -4.01
N GLY A 363 13.88 20.48 -4.31
CA GLY A 363 15.08 20.40 -5.13
C GLY A 363 16.36 20.68 -4.34
N ASN A 364 16.37 20.38 -3.05
CA ASN A 364 17.57 20.55 -2.22
C ASN A 364 18.61 19.44 -2.49
N ASP A 365 19.84 19.65 -2.00
CA ASP A 365 20.95 18.70 -2.13
C ASP A 365 21.33 18.04 -0.79
N LEU A 366 20.42 18.03 0.18
CA LEU A 366 20.65 17.37 1.46
C LEU A 366 20.72 15.85 1.27
N GLY A 367 21.66 15.23 1.99
CA GLY A 367 21.90 13.78 1.88
C GLY A 367 22.66 13.33 0.63
N LYS A 368 23.07 14.25 -0.26
CA LYS A 368 23.81 13.94 -1.51
C LYS A 368 25.33 14.18 -1.42
N SER A 369 25.87 14.32 -0.21
CA SER A 369 27.30 14.58 -0.01
C SER A 369 28.12 13.30 -0.03
N ASP A 370 29.29 13.34 -0.67
CA ASP A 370 30.31 12.29 -0.64
C ASP A 370 31.15 12.30 0.66
N ALA A 371 30.61 12.88 1.73
CA ALA A 371 31.29 12.99 3.00
C ALA A 371 31.31 11.63 3.72
N ILE A 372 32.48 11.23 4.19
CA ILE A 372 32.63 10.06 5.05
C ILE A 372 32.12 10.43 6.44
N LEU A 373 31.03 9.78 6.86
CA LEU A 373 30.38 10.09 8.13
C LEU A 373 31.10 9.41 9.30
N PRO A 374 31.33 10.08 10.44
CA PRO A 374 31.81 9.40 11.64
C PRO A 374 30.83 8.29 12.09
N PRO A 375 31.32 7.15 12.61
CA PRO A 375 32.72 6.82 12.90
C PRO A 375 33.44 6.10 11.74
N TYR A 376 32.92 6.16 10.52
CA TYR A 376 33.57 5.54 9.38
C TYR A 376 34.87 6.26 9.03
N GLU A 377 35.76 5.53 8.36
CA GLU A 377 37.09 5.98 7.93
C GLU A 377 37.21 5.79 6.42
N PRO A 378 38.09 6.55 5.74
CA PRO A 378 38.41 6.32 4.33
C PRO A 378 38.79 4.87 4.02
N ILE A 379 38.42 4.42 2.82
CA ILE A 379 38.80 3.10 2.31
C ILE A 379 40.32 3.07 2.14
N ARG A 380 40.99 2.18 2.88
CA ARG A 380 42.43 1.90 2.66
C ARG A 380 42.58 0.89 1.54
N THR A 381 43.58 1.04 0.70
CA THR A 381 43.81 0.15 -0.45
C THR A 381 45.23 -0.44 -0.44
N ASP A 382 45.34 -1.74 -0.71
CA ASP A 382 46.60 -2.43 -1.06
C ASP A 382 46.37 -3.26 -2.32
N GLY A 383 46.70 -2.70 -3.48
CA GLY A 383 46.30 -3.26 -4.76
C GLY A 383 44.77 -3.28 -4.90
N LEU A 384 44.19 -4.47 -5.02
CA LEU A 384 42.74 -4.69 -5.07
C LEU A 384 42.18 -5.27 -3.76
N VAL A 385 42.95 -5.16 -2.67
CA VAL A 385 42.43 -5.35 -1.32
C VAL A 385 41.88 -4.02 -0.82
N LEU A 386 40.57 -3.95 -0.60
CA LEU A 386 39.86 -2.77 -0.14
C LEU A 386 39.47 -2.94 1.33
N SER A 387 39.93 -2.02 2.17
CA SER A 387 39.85 -2.12 3.62
C SER A 387 39.06 -0.96 4.21
N PRO A 388 37.71 -1.06 4.27
CA PRO A 388 36.91 -0.19 5.12
C PRO A 388 37.20 -0.49 6.60
N TRP A 389 36.58 0.25 7.52
CA TRP A 389 36.77 -0.02 8.95
C TRP A 389 36.51 -1.49 9.29
N GLY A 390 37.41 -2.15 10.02
CA GLY A 390 37.17 -3.49 10.55
C GLY A 390 37.08 -4.66 9.55
N ARG A 391 37.27 -4.46 8.23
CA ARG A 391 37.30 -5.56 7.24
C ARG A 391 38.32 -5.32 6.14
N ASP A 392 38.79 -6.41 5.52
CA ASP A 392 39.56 -6.40 4.28
C ASP A 392 38.86 -7.27 3.22
N TYR A 393 38.50 -6.68 2.07
CA TYR A 393 37.89 -7.35 0.92
C TYR A 393 38.93 -7.55 -0.17
N ASP A 394 39.22 -8.79 -0.54
CA ASP A 394 40.19 -9.10 -1.59
C ASP A 394 39.46 -9.33 -2.93
N PHE A 395 39.64 -8.41 -3.87
CA PHE A 395 39.14 -8.51 -5.24
C PHE A 395 40.21 -8.96 -6.25
N THR A 396 41.41 -9.34 -5.78
CA THR A 396 42.54 -9.69 -6.64
C THR A 396 42.27 -10.95 -7.45
N ASP A 397 42.29 -10.82 -8.78
CA ASP A 397 42.02 -11.89 -9.75
C ASP A 397 40.65 -12.57 -9.56
N ALA A 398 39.64 -11.87 -9.01
CA ALA A 398 38.32 -12.42 -8.69
C ALA A 398 37.24 -11.99 -9.70
N LEU A 399 36.29 -12.86 -10.05
CA LEU A 399 35.12 -12.36 -10.79
C LEU A 399 34.25 -11.45 -9.91
N ILE A 400 34.07 -11.83 -8.63
CA ILE A 400 33.19 -11.13 -7.68
C ILE A 400 33.95 -10.77 -6.40
N LEU A 401 34.42 -11.77 -5.64
CA LEU A 401 35.16 -11.55 -4.40
C LEU A 401 36.00 -12.80 -4.08
N ARG A 402 37.28 -12.61 -3.80
CA ARG A 402 38.21 -13.72 -3.51
C ARG A 402 38.27 -14.06 -2.02
N GLY A 403 38.23 -13.06 -1.15
CA GLY A 403 38.35 -13.23 0.30
C GLY A 403 37.70 -12.08 1.05
N LEU A 404 37.31 -12.34 2.31
CA LEU A 404 36.75 -11.33 3.20
C LEU A 404 37.22 -11.58 4.62
N ILE A 405 38.15 -10.76 5.09
CA ILE A 405 38.66 -10.84 6.46
C ILE A 405 37.89 -9.84 7.32
N ALA A 406 37.37 -10.31 8.46
CA ALA A 406 36.75 -9.48 9.47
C ALA A 406 37.67 -9.34 10.69
N HIS A 407 37.84 -8.11 11.15
CA HIS A 407 38.64 -7.76 12.32
C HIS A 407 37.75 -7.41 13.51
N PRO A 408 38.20 -7.71 14.74
CA PRO A 408 37.45 -7.34 15.93
C PRO A 408 37.48 -5.82 16.18
N ASP A 409 36.30 -5.27 16.47
CA ASP A 409 36.09 -3.96 17.06
C ASP A 409 36.76 -3.87 18.43
N PRO A 410 37.78 -3.02 18.62
CA PRO A 410 38.42 -2.85 19.92
C PRO A 410 37.47 -2.33 21.01
N ASN A 411 36.32 -1.73 20.64
CA ASN A 411 35.31 -1.24 21.59
C ASN A 411 34.24 -2.28 21.94
N ALA A 412 34.23 -3.46 21.31
CA ALA A 412 33.23 -4.47 21.62
C ALA A 412 33.44 -5.04 23.03
N GLN A 413 32.41 -4.92 23.87
CA GLN A 413 32.40 -5.45 25.24
C GLN A 413 32.22 -6.97 25.26
N ILE A 414 33.28 -7.71 25.05
CA ILE A 414 33.25 -9.18 25.01
C ILE A 414 33.63 -9.76 26.36
N SER A 415 32.78 -10.64 26.89
CA SER A 415 33.08 -11.40 28.10
C SER A 415 34.17 -12.44 27.83
N GLU A 416 34.86 -12.90 28.87
CA GLU A 416 35.88 -13.96 28.74
C GLU A 416 35.32 -15.21 28.02
N LEU A 417 34.06 -15.57 28.29
CA LEU A 417 33.36 -16.69 27.66
C LEU A 417 33.16 -16.54 26.14
N ALA A 418 33.10 -15.30 25.64
CA ALA A 418 32.87 -14.98 24.23
C ALA A 418 34.16 -14.52 23.49
N SER A 419 35.32 -14.52 24.17
CA SER A 419 36.62 -14.11 23.62
C SER A 419 36.99 -14.84 22.32
N ARG A 420 36.56 -16.10 22.16
CA ARG A 420 36.76 -16.90 20.94
C ARG A 420 36.15 -16.26 19.68
N PHE A 421 35.14 -15.42 19.82
CA PHE A 421 34.49 -14.74 18.70
C PHE A 421 35.18 -13.43 18.33
N HIS A 422 35.96 -12.85 19.25
CA HIS A 422 36.63 -11.55 19.10
C HIS A 422 38.06 -11.74 18.57
N GLN A 423 38.19 -12.20 17.34
CA GLN A 423 39.47 -12.43 16.68
C GLN A 423 39.35 -12.17 15.18
N THR A 424 40.47 -11.83 14.55
CA THR A 424 40.55 -11.73 13.09
C THR A 424 40.28 -13.08 12.46
N ARG A 425 39.38 -13.13 11.48
CA ARG A 425 39.02 -14.35 10.77
C ARG A 425 38.71 -14.05 9.31
N ASP A 426 39.11 -14.97 8.45
CA ASP A 426 38.60 -15.05 7.08
C ASP A 426 37.20 -15.63 7.12
N LEU A 427 36.22 -14.94 6.53
CA LEU A 427 34.84 -15.38 6.47
C LEU A 427 34.63 -16.40 5.36
N LEU A 428 35.32 -16.21 4.23
CA LEU A 428 35.14 -17.04 3.05
C LEU A 428 36.06 -18.26 3.09
N ALA A 429 35.50 -19.43 2.82
CA ALA A 429 36.28 -20.66 2.65
C ALA A 429 36.91 -20.79 1.24
N GLY A 430 36.59 -19.85 0.35
CA GLY A 430 37.11 -19.75 -1.01
C GLY A 430 36.46 -18.59 -1.78
N PRO A 431 36.88 -18.34 -3.04
CA PRO A 431 36.29 -17.27 -3.84
C PRO A 431 34.80 -17.48 -4.10
N VAL A 432 34.06 -16.37 -4.19
CA VAL A 432 32.68 -16.36 -4.70
C VAL A 432 32.70 -16.79 -6.17
N ALA A 433 31.81 -17.72 -6.54
CA ALA A 433 31.81 -18.35 -7.86
C ALA A 433 30.45 -18.24 -8.55
N VAL A 434 30.47 -18.16 -9.88
CA VAL A 434 29.30 -18.45 -10.72
C VAL A 434 29.46 -19.87 -11.25
N ALA A 435 28.53 -20.76 -10.89
CA ALA A 435 28.60 -22.18 -11.23
C ALA A 435 27.35 -22.65 -11.97
N GLY A 436 27.44 -23.71 -12.76
CA GLY A 436 26.32 -24.30 -13.50
C GLY A 436 26.81 -25.11 -14.69
N SER A 437 25.96 -25.33 -15.68
CA SER A 437 26.35 -25.95 -16.94
C SER A 437 25.85 -25.19 -18.16
N VAL A 438 26.67 -25.23 -19.21
CA VAL A 438 26.41 -24.59 -20.51
C VAL A 438 26.53 -25.65 -21.59
N ASP A 439 25.44 -25.90 -22.33
CA ASP A 439 25.37 -26.95 -23.35
C ASP A 439 25.87 -28.32 -22.84
N GLY A 440 25.60 -28.62 -21.56
CA GLY A 440 26.01 -29.84 -20.87
C GLY A 440 27.45 -29.87 -20.38
N ARG A 441 28.22 -28.79 -20.52
CA ARG A 441 29.56 -28.62 -19.94
C ARG A 441 29.47 -27.86 -18.61
N GLU A 442 29.99 -28.46 -17.54
CA GLU A 442 30.14 -27.77 -16.25
C GLU A 442 31.02 -26.53 -16.38
N VAL A 443 30.60 -25.45 -15.72
CA VAL A 443 31.25 -24.14 -15.63
C VAL A 443 31.34 -23.75 -14.17
N ARG A 444 32.49 -23.22 -13.74
CA ARG A 444 32.67 -22.65 -12.39
C ARG A 444 33.68 -21.50 -12.41
N VAL A 445 33.15 -20.30 -12.59
CA VAL A 445 33.94 -19.08 -12.75
C VAL A 445 34.16 -18.43 -11.38
N MET A 446 35.40 -18.50 -10.88
CA MET A 446 35.83 -17.84 -9.64
C MET A 446 36.70 -16.61 -9.90
N GLY A 447 37.53 -16.68 -10.94
CA GLY A 447 38.51 -15.64 -11.25
C GLY A 447 38.12 -14.77 -12.44
N GLY A 448 38.72 -13.59 -12.51
CA GLY A 448 38.50 -12.63 -13.59
C GLY A 448 39.60 -11.57 -13.67
N ASP A 449 39.74 -10.94 -14.82
CA ASP A 449 40.63 -9.79 -15.04
C ASP A 449 40.03 -8.55 -14.37
N THR A 450 40.34 -8.38 -13.08
CA THR A 450 39.76 -7.34 -12.22
C THR A 450 40.59 -6.08 -12.25
N ARG A 451 39.93 -4.93 -12.36
CA ARG A 451 40.58 -3.62 -12.42
C ARG A 451 39.74 -2.58 -11.68
N ALA A 452 40.41 -1.65 -11.02
CA ALA A 452 39.75 -0.47 -10.49
C ALA A 452 39.57 0.58 -11.59
N ALA A 453 38.33 0.97 -11.86
CA ALA A 453 37.99 2.09 -12.73
C ALA A 453 38.22 3.43 -12.03
N SER A 454 37.96 3.50 -10.72
CA SER A 454 38.30 4.65 -9.88
C SER A 454 38.56 4.20 -8.44
N ILE A 455 39.39 4.96 -7.71
CA ILE A 455 39.66 4.79 -6.29
C ILE A 455 39.56 6.17 -5.65
N ALA A 456 38.64 6.33 -4.70
CA ALA A 456 38.47 7.49 -3.85
C ALA A 456 38.37 7.05 -2.38
N ASP A 457 38.38 8.02 -1.46
CA ASP A 457 38.37 7.76 -0.02
C ASP A 457 37.02 7.18 0.41
N GLU A 458 35.94 7.64 -0.21
CA GLU A 458 34.55 7.30 0.06
C GLU A 458 34.03 6.11 -0.77
N GLN A 459 34.61 5.88 -1.97
CA GLN A 459 34.11 4.91 -2.92
C GLN A 459 35.21 4.37 -3.85
N VAL A 460 35.11 3.10 -4.22
CA VAL A 460 35.94 2.46 -5.24
C VAL A 460 35.05 1.81 -6.28
N LEU A 461 35.33 2.04 -7.57
CA LEU A 461 34.63 1.40 -8.68
C LEU A 461 35.52 0.32 -9.29
N LEU A 462 35.04 -0.91 -9.35
CA LEU A 462 35.75 -2.07 -9.92
C LEU A 462 35.01 -2.62 -11.13
N SER A 463 35.75 -3.23 -12.05
CA SER A 463 35.21 -4.05 -13.13
C SER A 463 36.01 -5.34 -13.25
N SER A 464 35.35 -6.47 -13.50
CA SER A 464 36.00 -7.75 -13.78
C SER A 464 35.39 -8.43 -15.00
N ARG A 465 36.20 -9.21 -15.73
CA ARG A 465 35.74 -10.04 -16.85
C ARG A 465 36.38 -11.41 -16.85
N ALA A 466 35.59 -12.42 -17.20
CA ALA A 466 36.03 -13.78 -17.44
C ALA A 466 35.30 -14.38 -18.65
N GLU A 467 35.92 -15.38 -19.28
CA GLU A 467 35.32 -16.17 -20.35
C GLU A 467 35.44 -17.66 -20.05
N GLU A 468 34.33 -18.38 -20.05
CA GLU A 468 34.30 -19.82 -19.88
C GLU A 468 33.18 -20.44 -20.71
N ALA A 469 33.45 -21.60 -21.33
CA ALA A 469 32.50 -22.31 -22.19
C ALA A 469 31.85 -21.46 -23.32
N GLY A 470 32.51 -20.39 -23.78
CA GLY A 470 31.98 -19.50 -24.81
C GLY A 470 30.97 -18.46 -24.30
N ILE A 471 30.86 -18.31 -22.98
CA ILE A 471 30.06 -17.28 -22.29
C ILE A 471 31.01 -16.23 -21.70
N SER A 472 30.64 -14.95 -21.79
CA SER A 472 31.30 -13.85 -21.08
C SER A 472 30.60 -13.59 -19.74
N PHE A 473 31.39 -13.44 -18.69
CA PHE A 473 30.95 -13.03 -17.36
C PHE A 473 31.61 -11.71 -17.02
N GLU A 474 30.80 -10.69 -16.74
CA GLU A 474 31.27 -9.33 -16.49
C GLU A 474 30.69 -8.85 -15.18
N THR A 475 31.50 -8.19 -14.36
CA THR A 475 31.02 -7.55 -13.13
C THR A 475 31.39 -6.07 -13.12
N ALA A 476 30.46 -5.25 -12.66
CA ALA A 476 30.72 -3.88 -12.22
C ALA A 476 30.40 -3.82 -10.72
N THR A 477 31.34 -3.33 -9.91
CA THR A 477 31.17 -3.23 -8.45
C THR A 477 31.39 -1.81 -7.98
N THR A 478 30.43 -1.27 -7.24
CA THR A 478 30.58 -0.04 -6.45
C THR A 478 30.84 -0.45 -5.01
N PHE A 479 31.96 -0.02 -4.44
CA PHE A 479 32.36 -0.33 -3.08
C PHE A 479 32.44 0.94 -2.24
N ASP A 480 31.56 1.07 -1.25
CA ASP A 480 31.42 2.27 -0.42
C ASP A 480 32.21 2.16 0.91
N TYR A 481 32.53 3.30 1.52
CA TYR A 481 33.36 3.39 2.74
C TYR A 481 32.79 2.63 3.96
N ASP A 482 31.49 2.35 3.96
CA ASP A 482 30.82 1.55 4.99
C ASP A 482 30.99 0.04 4.77
N GLY A 483 31.66 -0.38 3.69
CA GLY A 483 31.95 -1.75 3.27
C GLY A 483 30.84 -2.43 2.50
N LEU A 484 29.86 -1.68 1.99
CA LEU A 484 28.86 -2.20 1.07
C LEU A 484 29.47 -2.38 -0.32
N ALA A 485 29.40 -3.60 -0.86
CA ALA A 485 29.80 -3.92 -2.23
C ALA A 485 28.56 -4.18 -3.07
N GLN A 486 28.16 -3.21 -3.90
CA GLN A 486 27.05 -3.33 -4.85
C GLN A 486 27.59 -3.92 -6.16
N VAL A 487 27.10 -5.10 -6.56
CA VAL A 487 27.61 -5.87 -7.69
C VAL A 487 26.51 -6.03 -8.75
N SER A 488 26.83 -5.62 -9.97
CA SER A 488 26.08 -5.99 -11.18
C SER A 488 26.85 -7.09 -11.92
N LEU A 489 26.35 -8.32 -11.89
CA LEU A 489 26.87 -9.45 -12.66
C LEU A 489 26.09 -9.61 -13.96
N THR A 490 26.77 -9.47 -15.09
CA THR A 490 26.20 -9.65 -16.43
C THR A 490 26.78 -10.90 -17.09
N ILE A 491 25.89 -11.77 -17.57
CA ILE A 491 26.22 -13.02 -18.28
C ILE A 491 25.75 -12.87 -19.73
N ILE A 492 26.69 -12.98 -20.66
CA ILE A 492 26.44 -12.84 -22.10
C ILE A 492 26.66 -14.19 -22.77
N ALA A 493 25.56 -14.81 -23.17
CA ALA A 493 25.54 -16.12 -23.80
C ALA A 493 25.07 -16.02 -25.27
N PRO A 494 25.62 -16.85 -26.19
CA PRO A 494 25.12 -16.91 -27.56
C PRO A 494 23.66 -17.37 -27.62
N VAL A 495 22.89 -16.84 -28.58
CA VAL A 495 21.51 -17.26 -28.85
C VAL A 495 21.43 -18.79 -29.00
N GLY A 496 20.57 -19.42 -28.22
CA GLY A 496 20.32 -20.87 -28.19
C GLY A 496 21.17 -21.67 -27.19
N ALA A 497 22.18 -21.07 -26.56
CA ALA A 497 22.97 -21.73 -25.53
C ALA A 497 22.07 -22.19 -24.36
N GLN A 498 22.26 -23.42 -23.91
CA GLN A 498 21.47 -24.02 -22.82
C GLN A 498 22.19 -23.84 -21.49
N LEU A 499 21.70 -22.91 -20.67
CA LEU A 499 22.16 -22.70 -19.31
C LEU A 499 21.31 -23.56 -18.36
N ARG A 500 21.97 -24.33 -17.48
CA ARG A 500 21.30 -25.16 -16.47
C ARG A 500 21.98 -25.06 -15.11
N ASP A 501 21.17 -25.06 -14.06
CA ASP A 501 21.59 -24.99 -12.66
C ASP A 501 22.60 -23.87 -12.38
N MET A 502 22.41 -22.73 -13.07
CA MET A 502 23.25 -21.56 -12.90
C MET A 502 22.97 -20.91 -11.55
N ARG A 503 24.03 -20.71 -10.78
CA ARG A 503 23.97 -20.26 -9.39
C ARG A 503 25.16 -19.42 -8.98
N LEU A 504 24.93 -18.49 -8.06
CA LEU A 504 25.99 -17.84 -7.31
C LEU A 504 26.31 -18.71 -6.08
N GLU A 505 27.59 -19.04 -5.89
CA GLU A 505 28.08 -19.80 -4.73
C GLU A 505 28.96 -18.90 -3.86
N ILE A 506 28.56 -18.70 -2.61
CA ILE A 506 29.32 -17.96 -1.59
C ILE A 506 29.76 -18.98 -0.52
N PRO A 507 31.00 -19.50 -0.58
CA PRO A 507 31.49 -20.49 0.37
C PRO A 507 31.98 -19.82 1.65
N LEU A 508 31.39 -20.17 2.78
CA LEU A 508 31.74 -19.68 4.11
C LEU A 508 32.33 -20.81 4.96
N HIS A 509 33.22 -20.49 5.89
CA HIS A 509 33.70 -21.49 6.86
C HIS A 509 32.56 -21.94 7.79
N THR A 510 32.31 -23.25 7.87
CA THR A 510 31.19 -23.83 8.64
C THR A 510 31.22 -23.43 10.12
N ASP A 511 32.41 -23.31 10.74
CA ASP A 511 32.53 -22.91 12.14
C ASP A 511 32.07 -21.46 12.41
N GLN A 512 31.84 -20.68 11.35
CA GLN A 512 31.35 -19.30 11.39
C GLN A 512 29.91 -19.16 10.88
N VAL A 513 29.25 -20.23 10.43
CA VAL A 513 27.85 -20.21 9.94
C VAL A 513 26.96 -20.93 10.96
N THR A 514 26.83 -20.31 12.13
CA THR A 514 26.03 -20.84 13.26
C THR A 514 24.67 -20.19 13.37
N LEU A 515 24.54 -18.96 12.87
CA LEU A 515 23.33 -18.15 12.88
C LEU A 515 22.97 -17.68 11.45
N MET A 516 21.67 -17.53 11.22
CA MET A 516 21.12 -16.90 10.03
C MET A 516 20.05 -15.87 10.39
N ASN A 517 19.90 -14.88 9.53
CA ASN A 517 18.80 -13.93 9.56
C ASN A 517 18.32 -13.65 8.13
N PHE A 518 17.02 -13.73 7.86
CA PHE A 518 16.44 -13.35 6.58
C PHE A 518 15.05 -12.74 6.75
N ASN A 519 14.70 -11.84 5.82
CA ASN A 519 13.35 -11.33 5.66
C ASN A 519 12.64 -12.07 4.54
N SER A 520 11.35 -12.36 4.72
CA SER A 520 10.49 -12.91 3.67
C SER A 520 10.14 -11.85 2.61
N VAL A 521 9.74 -12.31 1.43
CA VAL A 521 9.35 -11.46 0.29
C VAL A 521 8.16 -10.54 0.64
N ASP A 522 7.23 -11.02 1.45
CA ASP A 522 6.04 -10.29 1.88
C ASP A 522 6.31 -9.29 3.04
N GLY A 523 7.55 -9.22 3.54
CA GLY A 523 7.93 -8.39 4.69
C GLY A 523 7.31 -8.84 6.02
N ASN A 524 6.64 -9.99 6.07
CA ASN A 524 5.97 -10.47 7.26
C ASN A 524 6.98 -11.08 8.25
N LYS A 525 7.00 -10.56 9.47
CA LYS A 525 7.88 -11.05 10.55
C LYS A 525 7.63 -12.52 10.90
N MET A 526 6.43 -13.05 10.64
CA MET A 526 6.07 -14.45 10.91
C MET A 526 6.67 -15.44 9.91
N THR A 527 7.02 -14.98 8.71
CA THR A 527 7.63 -15.78 7.63
C THR A 527 9.13 -15.46 7.45
N SER A 528 9.64 -14.50 8.22
CA SER A 528 11.06 -14.17 8.38
C SER A 528 11.71 -15.05 9.48
N MET A 529 13.04 -15.12 9.53
CA MET A 529 13.76 -15.92 10.54
C MET A 529 14.97 -15.17 11.09
N ALA A 530 15.19 -15.24 12.40
CA ALA A 530 16.46 -14.94 13.04
C ALA A 530 16.77 -16.05 14.05
N GLY A 531 17.85 -16.79 13.86
CA GLY A 531 18.17 -17.92 14.73
C GLY A 531 19.30 -18.81 14.24
N ALA A 532 19.39 -20.01 14.81
CA ALA A 532 20.45 -20.96 14.47
C ALA A 532 20.28 -21.56 13.07
N VAL A 533 21.40 -21.80 12.40
CA VAL A 533 21.44 -22.59 11.16
C VAL A 533 21.22 -24.07 11.50
N PRO A 534 20.35 -24.80 10.78
CA PRO A 534 20.16 -26.23 11.00
C PRO A 534 21.47 -27.03 10.95
N GLU A 535 21.55 -28.04 11.81
CA GLU A 535 22.63 -29.03 11.79
C GLU A 535 22.49 -29.99 10.60
N GLY A 536 23.55 -30.75 10.30
CA GLY A 536 23.56 -31.77 9.25
C GLY A 536 24.53 -31.46 8.10
N GLU A 537 24.53 -32.34 7.09
CA GLU A 537 25.34 -32.28 5.86
C GLU A 537 24.42 -32.25 4.63
N GLY A 538 24.92 -31.79 3.49
CA GLY A 538 24.14 -31.57 2.28
C GLY A 538 23.30 -30.29 2.35
N VAL A 539 22.11 -30.28 1.75
CA VAL A 539 21.17 -29.15 1.86
C VAL A 539 20.59 -29.14 3.28
N VAL A 540 21.13 -28.26 4.13
CA VAL A 540 20.69 -28.15 5.54
C VAL A 540 19.53 -27.17 5.69
N TRP A 541 19.37 -26.28 4.72
CA TRP A 541 18.27 -25.32 4.68
C TRP A 541 18.02 -24.85 3.25
N GLU A 542 16.76 -24.57 2.92
CA GLU A 542 16.36 -24.00 1.63
C GLU A 542 15.09 -23.16 1.74
N ASN A 543 14.94 -22.21 0.81
CA ASN A 543 13.75 -21.39 0.67
C ASN A 543 13.51 -21.00 -0.80
N SER A 544 12.37 -20.37 -1.05
CA SER A 544 12.11 -19.55 -2.23
C SER A 544 13.08 -18.36 -2.32
N TRP A 545 12.97 -17.53 -3.35
CA TRP A 545 13.73 -16.30 -3.45
C TRP A 545 13.49 -15.40 -2.22
N LEU A 546 14.53 -14.73 -1.75
CA LEU A 546 14.49 -13.82 -0.60
C LEU A 546 15.21 -12.52 -0.95
N PRO A 547 14.76 -11.36 -0.47
CA PRO A 547 15.45 -10.08 -0.69
C PRO A 547 16.73 -9.93 0.14
N LEU A 548 16.90 -10.71 1.22
CA LEU A 548 18.04 -10.60 2.13
C LEU A 548 18.28 -11.91 2.88
N ILE A 549 19.55 -12.31 3.00
CA ILE A 549 20.00 -13.32 3.97
C ILE A 549 21.37 -12.94 4.53
N TRP A 550 21.48 -12.98 5.85
CA TRP A 550 22.72 -12.84 6.60
C TRP A 550 23.10 -14.18 7.22
N LEU A 551 24.39 -14.52 7.16
CA LEU A 551 24.97 -15.75 7.73
C LEU A 551 26.21 -15.39 8.55
N GLY A 552 26.29 -15.91 9.77
CA GLY A 552 27.41 -15.59 10.65
C GLY A 552 27.40 -16.30 11.99
N ASP A 553 28.18 -15.75 12.92
CA ASP A 553 28.27 -16.15 14.32
C ASP A 553 27.77 -15.01 15.22
N GLU A 554 27.95 -15.14 16.53
CA GLU A 554 27.51 -14.17 17.53
C GLU A 554 28.20 -12.79 17.41
N TYR A 555 29.15 -12.62 16.47
CA TYR A 555 29.96 -11.42 16.33
C TYR A 555 30.07 -10.88 14.91
N ARG A 556 30.25 -11.74 13.91
CA ARG A 556 30.53 -11.37 12.52
C ARG A 556 29.84 -12.30 11.53
N GLY A 557 29.85 -11.93 10.26
CA GLY A 557 29.14 -12.64 9.21
C GLY A 557 29.08 -11.84 7.92
N LEU A 558 28.36 -12.37 6.94
CA LEU A 558 28.17 -11.79 5.62
C LEU A 558 26.67 -11.70 5.31
N CYS A 559 26.22 -10.53 4.88
CA CYS A 559 24.91 -10.31 4.33
C CYS A 559 24.97 -10.32 2.79
N TRP A 560 24.05 -11.06 2.17
CA TRP A 560 23.68 -10.90 0.78
C TRP A 560 22.26 -10.31 0.72
N PHE A 561 22.02 -9.34 -0.16
CA PHE A 561 20.68 -8.78 -0.37
C PHE A 561 20.51 -8.13 -1.74
N ASN A 562 19.27 -7.98 -2.18
CA ASN A 562 18.86 -7.29 -3.40
C ASN A 562 17.43 -6.75 -3.28
N ASP A 563 17.08 -5.80 -4.13
CA ASP A 563 15.74 -5.18 -4.19
C ASP A 563 14.90 -5.71 -5.37
N ARG A 564 15.54 -6.37 -6.36
CA ARG A 564 14.91 -6.91 -7.57
C ARG A 564 15.40 -8.31 -7.91
N TYR A 565 14.52 -9.12 -8.50
CA TYR A 565 14.85 -10.44 -9.05
C TYR A 565 15.13 -10.42 -10.55
N ASP A 566 15.50 -9.26 -11.12
CA ASP A 566 15.93 -9.15 -12.52
C ASP A 566 17.06 -10.16 -12.79
N GLY A 567 17.01 -10.80 -13.97
CA GLY A 567 17.95 -11.86 -14.36
C GLY A 567 17.71 -13.24 -13.74
N TRP A 568 16.74 -13.38 -12.81
CA TRP A 568 16.29 -14.70 -12.35
C TRP A 568 15.31 -15.31 -13.36
N SER A 569 15.52 -16.58 -13.73
CA SER A 569 14.60 -17.33 -14.59
C SER A 569 13.84 -18.41 -13.84
N GLY A 570 12.69 -18.82 -14.39
CA GLY A 570 11.80 -19.82 -13.80
C GLY A 570 10.95 -19.27 -12.65
N ASP A 571 10.28 -20.17 -11.92
CA ASP A 571 9.46 -19.80 -10.76
C ASP A 571 10.35 -19.41 -9.57
N ILE A 572 10.34 -18.12 -9.21
CA ILE A 572 11.12 -17.57 -8.09
C ILE A 572 10.54 -17.97 -6.72
N MET A 573 9.26 -18.33 -6.66
CA MET A 573 8.59 -18.77 -5.44
C MET A 573 8.81 -20.27 -5.16
N GLN A 574 9.42 -20.99 -6.11
CA GLN A 574 9.78 -22.39 -5.93
C GLN A 574 10.78 -22.57 -4.77
N ARG A 575 10.59 -23.56 -3.89
CA ARG A 575 11.61 -23.90 -2.88
C ARG A 575 12.92 -24.35 -3.54
N GLY A 576 14.04 -23.93 -2.95
CA GLY A 576 15.37 -24.26 -3.44
C GLY A 576 16.02 -23.16 -4.27
N ARG A 577 15.39 -21.99 -4.43
CA ARG A 577 16.06 -20.82 -5.04
C ARG A 577 17.22 -20.30 -4.20
N ILE A 578 17.08 -20.35 -2.88
CA ILE A 578 18.13 -20.02 -1.92
C ILE A 578 18.41 -21.29 -1.10
N GLN A 579 19.66 -21.71 -1.01
CA GLN A 579 20.06 -22.91 -0.27
C GLN A 579 21.30 -22.68 0.58
N LEU A 580 21.34 -23.33 1.74
CA LEU A 580 22.56 -23.54 2.51
C LEU A 580 22.99 -24.99 2.35
N VAL A 581 24.15 -25.20 1.73
CA VAL A 581 24.71 -26.52 1.50
C VAL A 581 25.97 -26.69 2.32
N ARG A 582 25.96 -27.61 3.28
CA ARG A 582 27.11 -27.92 4.13
C ARG A 582 27.83 -29.16 3.63
N GLU A 583 29.13 -29.03 3.41
CA GLU A 583 30.03 -30.11 3.01
C GLU A 583 31.30 -30.01 3.88
N GLY A 584 31.29 -30.72 5.01
CA GLY A 584 32.38 -30.69 5.97
C GLY A 584 32.61 -29.30 6.59
N ASP A 585 33.79 -28.72 6.39
CA ASP A 585 34.19 -27.43 6.96
C ASP A 585 33.73 -26.21 6.12
N VAL A 586 32.97 -26.44 5.05
CA VAL A 586 32.40 -25.38 4.20
C VAL A 586 30.88 -25.42 4.21
N THR A 587 30.26 -24.27 4.45
CA THR A 587 28.83 -24.05 4.24
C THR A 587 28.67 -23.02 3.12
N THR A 588 28.06 -23.42 2.01
CA THR A 588 27.89 -22.58 0.81
C THR A 588 26.47 -22.03 0.76
N LEU A 589 26.34 -20.70 0.69
CA LEU A 589 25.11 -20.05 0.26
C LEU A 589 25.02 -20.17 -1.26
N ARG A 590 24.00 -20.87 -1.76
CA ARG A 590 23.70 -21.01 -3.18
C ARG A 590 22.47 -20.18 -3.53
N LEU A 591 22.62 -19.31 -4.52
CA LEU A 591 21.55 -18.52 -5.12
C LEU A 591 21.31 -19.06 -6.53
N ASN A 592 20.33 -19.95 -6.67
CA ASN A 592 20.04 -20.63 -7.92
C ASN A 592 19.21 -19.70 -8.80
N PHE A 593 19.84 -18.91 -9.68
CA PHE A 593 19.17 -17.85 -10.43
C PHE A 593 18.65 -18.30 -11.80
N ALA A 594 19.20 -19.34 -12.41
CA ALA A 594 18.66 -19.92 -13.64
C ALA A 594 18.75 -21.46 -13.65
N PRO A 595 17.70 -22.17 -13.16
CA PRO A 595 17.65 -23.63 -13.18
C PRO A 595 17.69 -24.20 -14.60
N GLU A 596 16.95 -23.57 -15.52
CA GLU A 596 16.99 -23.89 -16.95
C GLU A 596 16.65 -22.62 -17.74
N LEU A 597 17.50 -22.28 -18.72
CA LEU A 597 17.31 -21.13 -19.59
C LEU A 597 17.97 -21.38 -20.95
N ALA A 598 17.23 -21.17 -22.02
CA ALA A 598 17.78 -21.06 -23.36
C ALA A 598 18.06 -19.57 -23.64
N ALA A 599 19.32 -19.20 -23.85
CA ALA A 599 19.68 -17.82 -24.13
C ALA A 599 18.99 -17.31 -25.41
N ASP A 600 18.43 -16.10 -25.36
CA ASP A 600 17.76 -15.43 -26.49
C ASP A 600 18.64 -14.35 -27.15
N GLY A 601 19.82 -14.07 -26.57
CA GLY A 601 20.77 -13.07 -27.02
C GLY A 601 20.81 -11.82 -26.15
N GLU A 602 19.85 -11.66 -25.24
CA GLU A 602 19.86 -10.56 -24.27
C GLU A 602 20.77 -10.91 -23.07
N PRO A 603 21.48 -9.92 -22.48
CA PRO A 603 22.30 -10.16 -21.31
C PRO A 603 21.47 -10.51 -20.06
N ILE A 604 21.88 -11.54 -19.32
CA ILE A 604 21.30 -11.85 -18.01
C ILE A 604 22.04 -11.00 -16.98
N THR A 605 21.34 -10.11 -16.27
CA THR A 605 21.97 -9.22 -15.27
C THR A 605 21.38 -9.45 -13.90
N LEU A 606 22.25 -9.77 -12.93
CA LEU A 606 21.90 -9.90 -11.51
C LEU A 606 22.50 -8.72 -10.75
N ASN A 607 21.65 -7.97 -10.05
CA ASN A 607 22.07 -6.90 -9.14
C ASN A 607 21.91 -7.37 -7.70
N PHE A 608 22.97 -7.26 -6.91
CA PHE A 608 22.96 -7.62 -5.49
C PHE A 608 24.05 -6.90 -4.71
N CYS A 609 23.94 -6.94 -3.39
CA CYS A 609 24.89 -6.37 -2.46
C CYS A 609 25.54 -7.44 -1.59
N LEU A 610 26.82 -7.23 -1.24
CA LEU A 610 27.53 -7.98 -0.21
C LEU A 610 27.97 -7.03 0.90
N ALA A 611 27.65 -7.36 2.15
CA ALA A 611 28.03 -6.56 3.32
C ALA A 611 28.59 -7.45 4.44
N GLY A 612 29.89 -7.34 4.70
CA GLY A 612 30.58 -7.96 5.82
C GLY A 612 30.30 -7.23 7.13
N THR A 613 30.10 -8.00 8.21
CA THR A 613 29.87 -7.49 9.56
C THR A 613 31.06 -7.79 10.47
N PRO A 614 31.38 -6.94 11.46
CA PRO A 614 30.67 -5.73 11.87
C PRO A 614 30.85 -4.53 10.92
N THR A 615 29.81 -3.72 10.72
CA THR A 615 29.83 -2.61 9.74
C THR A 615 30.45 -1.32 10.26
N ARG A 616 30.48 -1.09 11.58
CA ARG A 616 31.11 0.07 12.23
C ARG A 616 31.50 -0.25 13.67
N THR A 617 32.39 0.56 14.26
CA THR A 617 32.72 0.45 15.68
C THR A 617 31.50 0.74 16.53
N MET A 618 31.30 -0.06 17.58
CA MET A 618 30.27 0.21 18.57
C MET A 618 30.75 1.30 19.53
N PRO A 619 29.85 2.17 20.02
CA PRO A 619 30.19 3.11 21.08
C PRO A 619 30.78 2.39 22.30
N ALA A 620 31.79 2.98 22.91
CA ALA A 620 32.28 2.51 24.20
C ALA A 620 31.11 2.47 25.20
N GLY A 621 30.96 1.39 25.96
CA GLY A 621 29.85 1.29 26.91
C GLY A 621 28.49 0.90 26.31
N TRP A 622 28.35 0.68 24.99
CA TRP A 622 27.03 0.52 24.34
C TRP A 622 26.05 -0.48 24.98
N ARG A 623 26.53 -1.62 25.54
CA ARG A 623 25.68 -2.60 26.23
C ARG A 623 25.08 -2.12 27.55
N GLY A 624 25.62 -1.03 28.09
CA GLY A 624 25.13 -0.37 29.30
C GLY A 624 24.16 0.76 29.04
N LEU A 625 23.87 1.12 27.78
CA LEU A 625 22.99 2.24 27.45
C LEU A 625 21.53 1.92 27.81
N VAL A 626 20.86 2.85 28.49
CA VAL A 626 19.49 2.73 28.97
C VAL A 626 18.57 3.68 28.19
N ARG A 627 17.54 3.11 27.54
CA ARG A 627 16.46 3.86 26.90
C ARG A 627 15.38 4.26 27.90
N ASP A 628 14.85 5.47 27.79
CA ASP A 628 13.60 5.86 28.47
C ASP A 628 12.43 4.92 28.09
N GLY A 629 11.55 4.61 29.05
CA GLY A 629 10.34 3.81 28.82
C GLY A 629 10.50 2.26 28.79
N VAL A 630 11.60 1.67 29.26
CA VAL A 630 11.76 0.19 29.39
C VAL A 630 11.28 -0.34 30.74
N VAL A 631 10.06 0.01 31.15
CA VAL A 631 9.31 -0.77 32.14
C VAL A 631 7.87 -0.92 31.65
N GLN A 632 7.60 -1.99 30.89
CA GLN A 632 6.22 -2.41 30.68
C GLN A 632 5.59 -2.74 32.03
N LYS A 633 4.44 -2.12 32.28
CA LYS A 633 3.53 -2.42 33.38
C LYS A 633 2.75 -3.70 33.07
N PRO A 634 2.84 -4.76 33.89
CA PRO A 634 1.68 -5.58 34.20
C PRO A 634 0.93 -4.92 35.37
N GLU A 635 -0.40 -4.79 35.19
CA GLU A 635 -1.50 -4.61 36.16
C GLU A 635 -1.27 -4.36 37.68
N PRO A 636 -2.29 -3.77 38.33
CA PRO A 636 -2.17 -2.47 38.98
C PRO A 636 -1.18 -2.54 40.15
N ARG A 637 -0.04 -1.87 39.99
CA ARG A 637 0.73 -1.40 41.13
C ARG A 637 0.65 0.10 41.19
N ASP A 638 0.62 0.58 42.43
CA ASP A 638 0.53 2.00 42.77
C ASP A 638 1.46 2.82 41.90
N ARG A 639 0.92 3.95 41.42
CA ARG A 639 1.63 4.95 40.62
C ARG A 639 2.96 5.24 41.31
N ILE A 640 4.09 4.84 40.70
CA ILE A 640 5.39 5.26 41.19
C ILE A 640 5.55 6.72 40.74
N ASP A 641 5.15 7.65 41.59
CA ASP A 641 5.32 9.10 41.41
C ASP A 641 6.80 9.54 41.61
N ARG A 642 7.77 8.67 41.31
CA ARG A 642 9.20 8.99 41.36
C ARG A 642 9.93 8.40 40.16
N ALA A 643 10.77 9.22 39.55
CA ALA A 643 11.75 8.81 38.56
C ALA A 643 12.52 7.58 39.08
N LEU A 644 12.68 6.57 38.23
CA LEU A 644 13.66 5.52 38.48
C LEU A 644 15.02 6.21 38.57
N GLU A 645 15.76 5.99 39.67
CA GLU A 645 17.15 6.46 39.87
C GLU A 645 18.13 5.68 38.97
N VAL A 646 17.79 5.46 37.70
CA VAL A 646 18.69 4.89 36.69
C VAL A 646 18.99 6.01 35.71
N PRO A 647 20.28 6.35 35.46
CA PRO A 647 20.62 7.30 34.41
C PRO A 647 20.10 6.76 33.08
N VAL A 648 19.29 7.56 32.39
CA VAL A 648 18.83 7.29 31.03
C VAL A 648 19.87 7.89 30.09
N ASP A 649 20.33 7.13 29.11
CA ASP A 649 21.31 7.61 28.13
C ASP A 649 20.62 8.21 26.90
N PHE A 650 19.45 7.68 26.51
CA PHE A 650 18.67 8.25 25.41
C PHE A 650 17.16 8.14 25.62
N ARG A 651 16.45 9.18 25.18
CA ARG A 651 14.98 9.27 25.18
C ARG A 651 14.48 9.19 23.74
N VAL A 652 13.43 8.39 23.52
CA VAL A 652 12.76 8.29 22.22
C VAL A 652 11.42 9.00 22.28
N TRP A 653 11.26 10.02 21.45
CA TRP A 653 10.01 10.77 21.29
C TRP A 653 9.15 10.10 20.23
N TRP A 654 8.14 9.34 20.64
CA TRP A 654 7.30 8.55 19.74
C TRP A 654 6.28 9.40 18.98
N SER A 655 6.15 9.16 17.68
CA SER A 655 5.20 9.86 16.80
C SER A 655 3.80 9.24 16.76
N SER A 656 3.53 8.15 17.49
CA SER A 656 2.20 7.53 17.66
C SER A 656 2.13 6.64 18.92
N GLY A 657 1.05 6.77 19.71
CA GLY A 657 0.80 5.94 20.90
C GLY A 657 -0.40 6.40 21.74
N PRO A 658 -1.00 5.52 22.58
CA PRO A 658 -2.18 5.86 23.39
C PRO A 658 -1.88 6.99 24.38
N GLY A 659 -2.58 8.11 24.24
CA GLY A 659 -2.45 9.30 25.12
C GLY A 659 -1.71 10.49 24.51
N MET A 660 -1.27 10.43 23.25
CA MET A 660 -0.69 11.57 22.55
C MET A 660 -1.77 12.31 21.74
N VAL A 661 -1.97 13.59 22.07
CA VAL A 661 -2.83 14.54 21.37
C VAL A 661 -2.17 14.92 20.03
N GLU A 662 -2.96 15.37 19.05
CA GLU A 662 -2.60 15.79 17.68
C GLU A 662 -1.33 16.67 17.53
N HIS A 663 -0.86 17.26 18.64
CA HIS A 663 0.38 18.05 18.78
C HIS A 663 1.69 17.27 18.70
N TYR A 664 1.70 15.94 18.82
CA TYR A 664 2.93 15.12 18.87
C TYR A 664 3.00 14.02 17.80
N ALA A 665 1.94 13.89 17.00
CA ALA A 665 1.87 12.91 15.93
C ALA A 665 2.47 13.48 14.65
N TYR A 666 3.58 12.88 14.20
CA TYR A 666 4.45 13.39 13.15
C TYR A 666 5.10 14.71 13.57
N PRO A 667 6.40 14.73 13.91
CA PRO A 667 7.11 15.98 14.12
C PRO A 667 7.25 16.67 12.75
N SER A 668 6.19 17.28 12.26
CA SER A 668 6.30 18.09 11.07
C SER A 668 6.53 19.53 11.48
N PRO A 669 7.44 20.30 10.84
CA PRO A 669 7.71 21.71 11.12
C PRO A 669 6.49 22.65 10.89
N ILE A 670 5.29 22.08 10.78
CA ILE A 670 4.00 22.71 11.07
C ILE A 670 3.94 23.22 12.53
N HIS A 671 4.67 22.59 13.46
CA HIS A 671 4.84 23.12 14.82
C HIS A 671 6.03 24.09 14.88
N PRO A 672 5.90 25.22 15.61
CA PRO A 672 6.99 26.20 15.73
C PRO A 672 8.20 25.58 16.45
N GLU A 673 9.40 26.03 16.09
CA GLU A 673 10.69 25.59 16.68
C GLU A 673 10.64 25.59 18.21
N GLU A 674 9.98 26.58 18.82
CA GLU A 674 9.82 26.68 20.27
C GLU A 674 9.09 25.48 20.87
N ALA A 675 8.09 24.93 20.18
CA ALA A 675 7.37 23.75 20.64
C ALA A 675 8.27 22.51 20.66
N TYR A 676 9.17 22.36 19.68
CA TYR A 676 10.14 21.27 19.65
C TYR A 676 11.19 21.40 20.75
N ARG A 677 11.72 22.61 20.95
CA ARG A 677 12.66 22.89 22.04
C ARG A 677 12.05 22.74 23.43
N GLU A 678 10.75 22.97 23.60
CA GLU A 678 10.05 22.71 24.86
C GLU A 678 9.89 21.21 25.12
N VAL A 679 9.72 20.41 24.06
CA VAL A 679 9.60 18.95 24.16
C VAL A 679 10.95 18.31 24.44
N TRP A 680 11.98 18.68 23.69
CA TRP A 680 13.34 18.19 23.89
C TRP A 680 13.92 18.80 25.16
N ASN A 681 13.85 18.03 26.24
CA ASN A 681 14.23 18.47 27.58
C ASN A 681 15.75 18.74 27.69
N HIS A 682 16.56 18.30 26.71
CA HIS A 682 18.02 18.50 26.65
C HIS A 682 18.70 18.31 28.01
N ALA A 683 18.27 17.27 28.72
CA ALA A 683 18.80 17.00 30.04
C ALA A 683 20.28 16.65 29.90
N GLU A 684 21.13 17.24 30.73
CA GLU A 684 22.57 17.02 30.67
C GLU A 684 22.89 15.52 30.71
N GLY A 685 23.56 15.01 29.68
CA GLY A 685 23.94 13.60 29.55
C GLY A 685 22.85 12.66 28.99
N VAL A 686 21.72 13.17 28.50
CA VAL A 686 20.67 12.38 27.84
C VAL A 686 20.53 12.82 26.38
N SER A 687 20.64 11.87 25.44
CA SER A 687 20.36 12.15 24.03
C SER A 687 18.85 12.08 23.73
N ASP A 688 18.31 13.13 23.12
CA ASP A 688 16.93 13.18 22.64
C ASP A 688 16.86 12.69 21.18
N ILE A 689 16.13 11.60 20.93
CA ILE A 689 15.98 10.96 19.62
C ILE A 689 14.51 11.00 19.21
N GLN A 690 14.24 11.34 17.95
CA GLN A 690 12.88 11.40 17.43
C GLN A 690 12.49 10.12 16.69
N HIS A 691 11.33 9.55 16.99
CA HIS A 691 10.75 8.46 16.20
C HIS A 691 10.15 9.01 14.91
N HIS A 692 10.35 8.29 13.81
CA HIS A 692 9.82 8.67 12.52
C HIS A 692 9.39 7.45 11.68
N TYR A 693 8.22 7.57 11.07
CA TYR A 693 7.64 6.58 10.16
C TYR A 693 7.51 7.18 8.75
N PRO A 694 8.45 6.90 7.85
CA PRO A 694 8.66 7.75 6.68
C PRO A 694 7.78 7.33 5.47
N ASN A 695 7.03 6.24 5.60
CA ASN A 695 6.26 5.65 4.50
C ASN A 695 4.81 6.17 4.36
N ASN A 696 4.40 7.17 5.14
CA ASN A 696 3.01 7.62 5.16
C ASN A 696 2.91 9.09 5.52
N VAL A 697 2.08 9.83 4.77
CA VAL A 697 1.74 11.22 5.08
C VAL A 697 0.42 11.31 5.81
N THR A 698 0.37 12.12 6.86
CA THR A 698 -0.78 12.19 7.77
C THR A 698 -1.90 13.03 7.15
N ALA A 699 -3.12 12.48 7.13
CA ALA A 699 -4.32 13.20 6.69
C ALA A 699 -4.53 14.50 7.47
N GLY A 700 -5.04 15.54 6.80
CA GLY A 700 -5.32 16.84 7.40
C GLY A 700 -4.13 17.78 7.59
N LYS A 701 -2.89 17.32 7.35
CA LYS A 701 -1.70 18.19 7.45
C LYS A 701 -1.55 19.04 6.16
N PRO A 702 -1.10 20.31 6.26
CA PRO A 702 -0.97 21.19 5.08
C PRO A 702 -0.11 20.60 3.96
N MET A 703 1.04 20.02 4.30
CA MET A 703 1.92 19.38 3.31
C MET A 703 1.26 18.21 2.60
N SER A 704 0.54 17.36 3.35
CA SER A 704 -0.22 16.26 2.76
C SER A 704 -1.30 16.80 1.82
N ARG A 705 -2.07 17.82 2.23
CA ARG A 705 -3.11 18.40 1.35
C ARG A 705 -2.55 18.98 0.04
N ALA A 706 -1.42 19.68 0.11
CA ALA A 706 -0.84 20.35 -1.05
C ALA A 706 -0.10 19.39 -1.99
N PHE A 707 0.64 18.41 -1.46
CA PHE A 707 1.54 17.56 -2.24
C PHE A 707 1.13 16.08 -2.31
N TYR A 708 0.02 15.67 -1.70
CA TYR A 708 -0.40 14.26 -1.74
C TYR A 708 -0.57 13.74 -3.16
N GLY A 709 -1.09 14.57 -4.07
CA GLY A 709 -1.18 14.21 -5.48
C GLY A 709 0.18 13.83 -6.03
N ASP A 710 1.27 14.55 -5.75
CA ASP A 710 2.63 14.21 -6.21
C ASP A 710 3.22 12.99 -5.50
N TRP A 711 3.03 12.90 -4.18
CA TRP A 711 3.72 11.94 -3.33
C TRP A 711 3.08 10.56 -3.27
N ALA A 712 1.79 10.43 -3.58
CA ALA A 712 1.07 9.17 -3.39
C ALA A 712 1.69 8.02 -4.20
N ASN A 713 1.73 6.83 -3.59
CA ASN A 713 2.19 5.59 -4.24
C ASN A 713 1.12 4.93 -5.13
N GLN A 714 -0.02 5.59 -5.37
CA GLN A 714 -1.13 5.10 -6.19
C GLN A 714 -0.95 5.55 -7.64
N CYS A 715 -1.55 4.82 -8.57
CA CYS A 715 -1.59 5.25 -9.96
C CYS A 715 -2.47 6.50 -10.12
N THR A 716 -2.20 7.30 -11.15
CA THR A 716 -2.94 8.53 -11.43
C THR A 716 -4.44 8.25 -11.61
N ALA A 717 -4.81 7.14 -12.24
CA ALA A 717 -6.22 6.76 -12.45
C ALA A 717 -6.96 6.54 -11.12
N ASP A 718 -6.35 5.86 -10.15
CA ASP A 718 -6.93 5.61 -8.83
C ASP A 718 -7.06 6.91 -8.01
N LEU A 719 -6.06 7.80 -8.08
CA LEU A 719 -6.11 9.11 -7.43
C LEU A 719 -7.27 9.95 -7.97
N LEU A 720 -7.43 10.01 -9.30
CA LEU A 720 -8.55 10.71 -9.93
C LEU A 720 -9.88 10.05 -9.62
N HIS A 721 -9.94 8.72 -9.59
CA HIS A 721 -11.14 8.01 -9.18
C HIS A 721 -11.54 8.38 -7.75
N ARG A 722 -10.58 8.43 -6.81
CA ARG A 722 -10.83 8.86 -5.43
C ARG A 722 -11.31 10.30 -5.35
N LEU A 723 -10.82 11.17 -6.22
CA LEU A 723 -11.28 12.55 -6.31
C LEU A 723 -12.77 12.68 -6.64
N THR A 724 -13.43 11.67 -7.24
CA THR A 724 -14.90 11.66 -7.45
C THR A 724 -15.72 11.48 -6.16
N LEU A 725 -15.04 11.16 -5.07
CA LEU A 725 -15.61 10.72 -3.79
C LEU A 725 -15.33 11.82 -2.78
N VAL A 726 -14.04 12.01 -2.49
CA VAL A 726 -13.49 13.01 -1.58
C VAL A 726 -12.05 13.27 -1.99
N PRO A 727 -11.56 14.53 -1.94
CA PRO A 727 -10.15 14.80 -2.15
C PRO A 727 -9.31 14.00 -1.15
N PRO A 728 -8.39 13.14 -1.61
CA PRO A 728 -7.51 12.44 -0.69
C PRO A 728 -6.44 13.39 -0.17
N ASP A 729 -6.11 13.31 1.13
CA ASP A 729 -5.14 14.21 1.78
C ASP A 729 -4.14 13.51 2.69
N GLY A 730 -3.92 12.21 2.51
CA GLY A 730 -2.98 11.39 3.28
C GLY A 730 -2.88 9.96 2.78
N GLY A 731 -1.82 9.24 3.13
CA GLY A 731 -1.58 7.87 2.68
C GLY A 731 -0.12 7.55 2.36
N ARG A 732 0.10 6.35 1.81
CA ARG A 732 1.44 5.86 1.45
C ARG A 732 2.06 6.67 0.34
N VAL A 733 3.38 6.72 0.37
CA VAL A 733 4.20 7.61 -0.46
C VAL A 733 5.12 6.83 -1.38
N ASP A 734 5.43 7.42 -2.53
CA ASP A 734 6.46 6.95 -3.43
C ASP A 734 7.76 7.73 -3.19
N TRP A 735 8.81 6.99 -2.85
CA TRP A 735 10.15 7.51 -2.57
C TRP A 735 10.89 8.03 -3.80
N ASN A 736 10.40 7.77 -5.01
CA ASN A 736 10.94 8.37 -6.23
C ASN A 736 10.38 9.77 -6.53
N THR A 737 9.62 10.34 -5.60
CA THR A 737 9.01 11.68 -5.72
C THR A 737 9.79 12.73 -4.91
N SER A 738 9.35 13.98 -4.94
CA SER A 738 9.94 15.08 -4.15
C SER A 738 9.78 14.93 -2.63
N ILE A 739 9.16 13.85 -2.14
CA ILE A 739 9.06 13.59 -0.71
C ILE A 739 10.43 13.34 -0.05
N VAL A 740 11.40 12.80 -0.80
CA VAL A 740 12.78 12.62 -0.32
C VAL A 740 13.38 13.97 0.08
N ASP A 741 13.19 14.99 -0.76
CA ASP A 741 13.70 16.33 -0.52
C ASP A 741 13.08 16.92 0.76
N TRP A 742 11.76 16.79 0.90
CA TRP A 742 11.04 17.24 2.10
C TRP A 742 11.54 16.53 3.36
N TRP A 743 11.72 15.21 3.29
CA TRP A 743 12.15 14.39 4.40
C TRP A 743 13.57 14.72 4.87
N CYS A 744 14.54 14.79 3.94
CA CYS A 744 15.91 15.19 4.24
C CYS A 744 15.98 16.60 4.85
N TRP A 745 15.16 17.52 4.34
CA TRP A 745 15.06 18.87 4.88
C TRP A 745 14.48 18.90 6.29
N GLU A 746 13.40 18.17 6.54
CA GLU A 746 12.74 18.10 7.84
C GLU A 746 13.70 17.56 8.91
N ILE A 747 14.42 16.48 8.60
CA ILE A 747 15.45 15.92 9.49
C ILE A 747 16.56 16.94 9.73
N ASN A 748 17.06 17.59 8.67
CA ASN A 748 18.12 18.59 8.81
C ASN A 748 17.70 19.75 9.73
N ARG A 749 16.45 20.24 9.60
CA ARG A 749 15.90 21.28 10.49
C ARG A 749 15.83 20.83 11.94
N MET A 750 15.39 19.61 12.22
CA MET A 750 15.37 19.10 13.60
C MET A 750 16.75 19.00 14.22
N MET A 751 17.75 18.55 13.43
CA MET A 751 19.14 18.51 13.88
C MET A 751 19.67 19.92 14.17
N GLU A 752 19.38 20.91 13.31
CA GLU A 752 19.72 22.33 13.56
C GLU A 752 19.08 22.89 14.84
N TRP A 753 17.90 22.37 15.22
CA TRP A 753 17.19 22.77 16.43
C TRP A 753 17.67 22.08 17.70
N GLY A 754 18.59 21.11 17.60
CA GLY A 754 19.27 20.48 18.73
C GLY A 754 18.89 19.02 18.98
N LEU A 755 18.17 18.36 18.08
CA LEU A 755 17.92 16.92 18.16
C LEU A 755 19.23 16.13 18.06
N ASP A 756 19.40 15.10 18.89
CA ASP A 756 20.64 14.29 18.93
C ASP A 756 20.61 13.12 17.94
N GLY A 757 19.43 12.69 17.48
CA GLY A 757 19.32 11.57 16.55
C GLY A 757 17.90 11.25 16.08
N MET A 758 17.80 10.32 15.13
CA MET A 758 16.54 9.83 14.58
C MET A 758 16.42 8.31 14.79
N TYR A 759 15.23 7.84 15.16
CA TYR A 759 14.82 6.45 15.12
C TYR A 759 13.83 6.28 13.98
N ILE A 760 14.26 5.62 12.92
CA ILE A 760 13.45 5.38 11.72
C ILE A 760 12.83 3.98 11.86
N ASP A 761 11.50 3.92 11.89
CA ASP A 761 10.76 2.66 11.90
C ASP A 761 10.25 2.34 10.51
N ASP A 762 10.21 1.04 10.19
CA ASP A 762 9.83 0.52 8.88
C ASP A 762 10.48 1.27 7.68
N PRO A 763 11.83 1.36 7.59
CA PRO A 763 12.51 2.09 6.51
C PRO A 763 12.44 1.38 5.14
N TYR A 764 11.73 0.25 5.03
CA TYR A 764 11.60 -0.46 3.76
C TYR A 764 10.62 0.26 2.84
N ILE A 765 10.88 0.20 1.53
CA ILE A 765 10.05 0.86 0.52
C ILE A 765 8.83 -0.01 0.24
N TYR A 766 7.62 0.56 0.33
CA TYR A 766 6.41 -0.13 -0.11
C TYR A 766 6.35 -0.19 -1.64
N PRO A 767 5.69 -1.21 -2.23
CA PRO A 767 5.37 -1.20 -3.65
C PRO A 767 4.72 0.12 -4.06
N SER A 768 5.24 0.71 -5.14
CA SER A 768 4.68 1.91 -5.75
C SER A 768 3.95 1.54 -7.03
N PHE A 769 2.74 2.04 -7.16
CA PHE A 769 1.91 2.00 -8.37
C PHE A 769 1.85 3.38 -9.04
N ASN A 770 2.70 4.32 -8.62
CA ASN A 770 2.76 5.64 -9.21
C ASN A 770 3.38 5.55 -10.61
N ASP A 771 2.54 5.75 -11.62
CA ASP A 771 2.91 5.71 -13.04
C ASP A 771 3.77 6.91 -13.46
N ARG A 772 3.82 7.96 -12.64
CA ARG A 772 4.56 9.21 -12.95
C ARG A 772 6.03 9.14 -12.59
N THR A 773 6.43 8.22 -11.71
CA THR A 773 7.83 7.96 -11.34
C THR A 773 8.43 6.78 -12.09
N GLY A 774 7.61 6.03 -12.85
CA GLY A 774 8.01 4.77 -13.47
C GLY A 774 8.10 3.59 -12.49
N GLY A 775 7.55 3.73 -11.27
CA GLY A 775 7.50 2.67 -10.26
C GLY A 775 6.49 1.55 -10.59
N ALA A 776 5.47 1.86 -11.39
CA ALA A 776 4.48 0.88 -11.85
C ALA A 776 5.01 0.05 -13.02
N VAL A 777 4.98 -1.28 -12.90
CA VAL A 777 5.14 -2.20 -14.03
C VAL A 777 3.75 -2.45 -14.61
N ARG A 778 3.60 -2.19 -15.91
CA ARG A 778 2.40 -2.55 -16.67
C ARG A 778 2.53 -4.01 -17.10
N GLU A 779 1.57 -4.86 -16.74
CA GLU A 779 1.57 -6.24 -17.24
C GLU A 779 1.30 -6.24 -18.76
N GLU A 780 1.61 -7.35 -19.45
CA GLU A 780 1.45 -7.43 -20.91
C GLU A 780 -0.01 -7.21 -21.37
N ASP A 781 -0.99 -7.37 -20.46
CA ASP A 781 -2.41 -7.19 -20.72
C ASP A 781 -2.94 -5.77 -20.46
N GLY A 782 -2.13 -4.89 -19.86
CA GLY A 782 -2.37 -3.46 -19.82
C GLY A 782 -2.29 -2.85 -18.45
#